data_AF-A0A1S9D800-F1
#
_entry.id   AF-A0A1S9D800-F1
#
_cell.length_a   1.000
_cell.length_b   1.000
_cell.length_c   1.000
_cell.angle_alpha   90.00
_cell.angle_beta   90.00
_cell.angle_gamma   90.00
#
_symmetry.space_group_name_H-M   'P 1'
#
loop_
_entity.id
_entity.type
_entity.pdbx_description
1 polymer ?
#
loop_
_entity_poly.entity_id
_entity_poly.type
_entity_poly.pdbx_seq_one_letter_code
_entity_poly.pdbx_strand_id
1 'polypeptide(L)'
;MNRLVNPLILFMSLGLKAHSLHDRGMVYGFDNIEPSANLTWTPCFDAFTCSRLEVPLDYSNRSLGTTSIAFIKLAGKNATVASPSIVLNPGGPGGSGVDLLLTYQDLIGQMLGEQYNFVSFDPRGVNNSGLHLDCFSGDTKARSAFYQLHRTGATNISSTSLEEQYYSSSIYGEWCNNAVVSKSAHSYYVTTPAVAHDLLTFTEAEAELAGQSPSNAKLWCYSISYGTVIGSTFASLFPDRVGRMILDGVLNAEQYYNNYWTDNVNQMDEAMETFSTFCHSAGPEKCSFWGPTPANITARMDGIIRQLQNHPVPLSGVGGPDLPTMVTVSDLKTLFLNALYTPLALFPRMADILHQAEGGNVSALAGMYDQSNSITDARLAITCTDSYRRNRLTTIEEFEIWVEYTTSKSKYIGDLYPIFLEDEISALNVPTSFPILFASNTIDPITPLESARKMSSRFAGSVLLMQEAVGVDLQDSSEDQPIKGWIPRSKVTKLVLIGAGPELTQRVKSQEARSFTPHVHARYIRRGFPIERWRPSTHAKNQVPLMLIQNLSSRSKFPFDHYVPAPSATSHPTCPPRESASESTVTMKPKPYSVRLAEHKTVHKTAQGKTQNGDLRLMIHSKIVTEPDPATGLYNPFPTYSFTGSVRPVYPLSPMRTLPTSIKRPDWSETGIPKGERRLHRSKIDILDAKGQEAMRKVCRLAREVLDITAAEVRPGITTDYLDEVCHKACIERNAYPSPLNYNHFPKSLCTSPNEVVCHGIPDQRILLDGDILNLDISIYHGGYHADVNETYYVGDRAKADPDSVRVVETTRECLDMAIELVKPGTLLRDFGKVIEKHAKSRNCSVHTTWGGHGINTEFHPPPWIPHYANSKVPGVCKPGMTFTIEPILTLGKPREIYWPDDWTNVTVDGKRTAQFEHTLLVTETGVEVLTARLEDSPGGPIPIPTTDNGNSA
;
A
#
# COMPACT_ATOMS: atom_id res chain seq x y z
N MET A 1 68.01 7.64 25.26
CA MET A 1 68.82 6.60 25.92
C MET A 1 67.89 5.47 26.37
N ASN A 2 68.27 4.22 26.13
CA ASN A 2 67.87 2.98 26.86
C ASN A 2 66.39 2.55 27.03
N ARG A 3 66.17 1.26 26.68
CA ARG A 3 65.24 0.25 27.27
C ARG A 3 63.73 0.39 26.93
N LEU A 4 62.96 -0.70 26.77
CA LEU A 4 63.21 -2.16 26.87
C LEU A 4 62.14 -2.97 26.10
N VAL A 5 62.51 -4.06 25.39
CA VAL A 5 61.58 -5.10 24.87
C VAL A 5 62.27 -6.48 24.84
N ASN A 6 61.53 -7.54 25.22
CA ASN A 6 61.79 -8.99 25.03
C ASN A 6 63.01 -9.64 25.72
N PRO A 7 63.04 -11.00 25.87
CA PRO A 7 62.03 -12.01 25.48
C PRO A 7 61.56 -12.93 26.63
N LEU A 8 60.47 -13.70 26.41
CA LEU A 8 60.27 -14.99 27.11
C LEU A 8 59.43 -15.97 26.27
N ILE A 9 60.09 -16.82 25.49
CA ILE A 9 59.53 -18.03 24.86
C ILE A 9 60.47 -19.19 25.19
N LEU A 10 60.10 -19.99 26.20
CA LEU A 10 60.43 -21.41 26.44
C LEU A 10 60.14 -21.71 27.92
N PHE A 11 59.06 -22.45 28.19
CA PHE A 11 59.02 -23.58 29.14
C PHE A 11 57.59 -24.11 29.22
N MET A 12 57.23 -24.96 28.24
CA MET A 12 56.29 -26.04 28.53
C MET A 12 56.98 -27.06 29.45
N SER A 13 56.21 -27.68 30.33
CA SER A 13 56.43 -28.98 31.04
C SER A 13 56.39 -28.91 32.57
N LEU A 14 55.18 -29.06 33.13
CA LEU A 14 54.82 -29.99 34.21
C LEU A 14 53.35 -29.75 34.59
N GLY A 15 52.48 -30.68 34.21
CA GLY A 15 51.04 -30.49 34.31
C GLY A 15 50.46 -30.82 35.69
N LEU A 16 49.68 -29.89 36.24
CA LEU A 16 48.65 -30.17 37.23
C LEU A 16 47.28 -29.95 36.58
N LYS A 17 46.55 -31.05 36.39
CA LYS A 17 45.26 -31.08 35.70
C LYS A 17 44.17 -30.45 36.56
N ALA A 18 43.78 -29.22 36.25
CA ALA A 18 42.38 -28.83 36.39
C ALA A 18 41.62 -29.46 35.21
N HIS A 19 40.95 -30.60 35.44
CA HIS A 19 40.00 -31.11 34.44
C HIS A 19 38.79 -30.18 34.45
N SER A 20 38.80 -29.17 33.57
CA SER A 20 37.54 -28.68 33.00
C SER A 20 36.93 -29.86 32.25
N LEU A 21 35.82 -30.38 32.78
CA LEU A 21 35.00 -31.35 32.08
C LEU A 21 34.35 -30.62 30.89
N HIS A 22 34.95 -30.73 29.70
CA HIS A 22 34.17 -30.57 28.48
C HIS A 22 33.12 -31.69 28.49
N ASP A 23 31.87 -31.29 28.70
CA ASP A 23 30.74 -32.20 28.70
C ASP A 23 30.63 -32.83 27.31
N ARG A 24 30.65 -34.17 27.26
CA ARG A 24 30.80 -34.92 25.99
C ARG A 24 29.56 -34.91 25.10
N GLY A 25 28.49 -34.20 25.50
CA GLY A 25 27.26 -34.01 24.75
C GLY A 25 26.88 -32.55 24.47
N MET A 26 27.73 -31.56 24.80
CA MET A 26 27.44 -30.14 24.53
C MET A 26 27.65 -29.80 23.05
N VAL A 27 26.63 -29.24 22.38
CA VAL A 27 26.72 -28.80 20.97
C VAL A 27 26.63 -27.28 20.82
N TYR A 28 27.32 -26.73 19.81
CA TYR A 28 27.33 -25.28 19.51
C TYR A 28 26.82 -24.99 18.08
N GLY A 29 25.99 -25.87 17.53
CA GLY A 29 25.40 -25.74 16.21
C GLY A 29 24.42 -26.88 15.92
N PHE A 30 23.34 -26.57 15.22
CA PHE A 30 22.22 -27.49 14.97
C PHE A 30 22.55 -28.64 14.00
N ASP A 31 23.62 -28.52 13.21
CA ASP A 31 24.11 -29.59 12.33
C ASP A 31 24.51 -30.87 13.09
N ASN A 32 24.87 -30.75 14.37
CA ASN A 32 25.23 -31.87 15.24
C ASN A 32 24.03 -32.44 16.02
N ILE A 33 22.81 -31.99 15.70
CA ILE A 33 21.56 -32.50 16.26
C ILE A 33 20.83 -33.24 15.14
N GLU A 34 20.51 -34.50 15.37
CA GLU A 34 19.69 -35.29 14.45
C GLU A 34 18.22 -34.90 14.57
N PRO A 35 17.49 -34.67 13.45
CA PRO A 35 16.04 -34.50 13.48
C PRO A 35 15.32 -35.70 14.09
N SER A 36 14.22 -35.45 14.79
CA SER A 36 13.35 -36.51 15.32
C SER A 36 11.88 -36.12 15.33
N ALA A 37 11.01 -37.06 14.97
CA ALA A 37 9.56 -36.96 15.16
C ALA A 37 9.12 -36.81 16.62
N ASN A 38 9.97 -37.17 17.60
CA ASN A 38 9.72 -36.96 19.03
C ASN A 38 10.56 -35.79 19.54
N LEU A 39 9.97 -34.92 20.37
CA LEU A 39 10.71 -33.81 20.96
C LEU A 39 11.79 -34.30 21.94
N THR A 40 13.06 -34.15 21.54
CA THR A 40 14.24 -34.51 22.33
C THR A 40 15.12 -33.28 22.54
N TRP A 41 15.67 -33.12 23.75
CA TRP A 41 16.46 -31.94 24.13
C TRP A 41 17.93 -32.31 24.36
N THR A 42 18.82 -31.70 23.59
CA THR A 42 20.29 -31.88 23.67
C THR A 42 20.92 -30.63 24.30
N PRO A 43 21.85 -30.74 25.28
CA PRO A 43 22.58 -29.58 25.82
C PRO A 43 23.29 -28.78 24.72
N CYS A 44 23.09 -27.47 24.69
CA CYS A 44 23.69 -26.60 23.68
C CYS A 44 24.03 -25.19 24.23
N PHE A 45 24.97 -24.52 23.56
CA PHE A 45 25.33 -23.11 23.83
C PHE A 45 25.52 -22.79 25.33
N ASP A 46 26.19 -23.68 26.06
CA ASP A 46 26.40 -23.67 27.51
C ASP A 46 25.13 -23.81 28.36
N ALA A 47 24.23 -22.82 28.33
CA ALA A 47 23.10 -22.70 29.26
C ALA A 47 21.75 -23.21 28.72
N PHE A 48 21.72 -23.70 27.48
CA PHE A 48 20.50 -24.01 26.75
C PHE A 48 20.34 -25.51 26.48
N THR A 49 19.14 -25.89 26.06
CA THR A 49 18.93 -27.14 25.33
C THR A 49 18.32 -26.86 23.96
N CYS A 50 18.72 -27.64 22.97
CA CYS A 50 18.32 -27.48 21.58
C CYS A 50 17.63 -28.76 21.08
N SER A 51 16.75 -28.61 20.08
CA SER A 51 16.01 -29.72 19.46
C SER A 51 15.83 -29.48 17.97
N ARG A 52 15.67 -30.56 17.19
CA ARG A 52 15.23 -30.52 15.79
C ARG A 52 14.00 -31.41 15.64
N LEU A 53 12.82 -30.81 15.80
CA LEU A 53 11.54 -31.52 15.73
C LEU A 53 11.14 -31.71 14.27
N GLU A 54 10.86 -32.94 13.85
CA GLU A 54 10.32 -33.21 12.53
C GLU A 54 8.83 -32.84 12.46
N VAL A 55 8.46 -32.11 11.41
CA VAL A 55 7.10 -31.68 11.11
C VAL A 55 6.76 -32.04 9.65
N PRO A 56 5.48 -32.28 9.30
CA PRO A 56 5.07 -32.44 7.92
C PRO A 56 5.46 -31.24 7.03
N LEU A 57 5.92 -31.52 5.81
CA LEU A 57 6.10 -30.49 4.78
C LEU A 57 4.75 -29.81 4.48
N ASP A 58 3.73 -30.62 4.22
CA ASP A 58 2.35 -30.20 3.99
C ASP A 58 1.44 -30.89 5.00
N TYR A 59 0.78 -30.11 5.87
CA TYR A 59 -0.16 -30.64 6.86
C TYR A 59 -1.45 -31.21 6.24
N SER A 60 -1.81 -30.79 5.02
CA SER A 60 -2.92 -31.35 4.25
C SER A 60 -2.52 -32.62 3.48
N ASN A 61 -1.23 -32.79 3.18
CA ASN A 61 -0.71 -33.97 2.49
C ASN A 61 0.60 -34.48 3.11
N ARG A 62 0.48 -35.21 4.22
CA ARG A 62 1.62 -35.82 4.94
C ARG A 62 2.43 -36.84 4.12
N SER A 63 1.96 -37.28 2.95
CA SER A 63 2.72 -38.21 2.09
C SER A 63 3.92 -37.56 1.40
N LEU A 64 4.02 -36.22 1.39
CA LEU A 64 5.13 -35.49 0.76
C LEU A 64 6.45 -35.56 1.56
N GLY A 65 6.40 -35.94 2.84
CA GLY A 65 7.58 -36.03 3.72
C GLY A 65 7.60 -34.98 4.84
N THR A 66 8.75 -34.87 5.50
CA THR A 66 9.00 -34.02 6.68
C THR A 66 10.07 -32.94 6.43
N THR A 67 10.09 -31.92 7.28
CA THR A 67 11.20 -30.99 7.47
C THR A 67 11.51 -30.88 8.98
N SER A 68 12.69 -30.39 9.36
CA SER A 68 13.09 -30.23 10.76
C SER A 68 12.99 -28.77 11.21
N ILE A 69 12.33 -28.50 12.34
CA ILE A 69 12.29 -27.18 12.97
C ILE A 69 13.28 -27.13 14.13
N ALA A 70 14.20 -26.18 14.09
CA ALA A 70 15.18 -25.91 15.14
C ALA A 70 14.56 -25.12 16.30
N PHE A 71 14.55 -25.72 17.48
CA PHE A 71 14.13 -25.09 18.74
C PHE A 71 15.31 -24.93 19.68
N ILE A 72 15.35 -23.82 20.42
CA ILE A 72 16.25 -23.57 21.55
C ILE A 72 15.43 -23.28 22.81
N LYS A 73 15.91 -23.71 23.97
CA LYS A 73 15.25 -23.57 25.27
C LYS A 73 16.23 -23.13 26.35
N LEU A 74 15.85 -22.09 27.07
CA LEU A 74 16.51 -21.59 28.28
C LEU A 74 15.60 -21.87 29.48
N ALA A 75 16.12 -22.55 30.50
CA ALA A 75 15.41 -22.67 31.77
C ALA A 75 15.52 -21.35 32.56
N GLY A 76 14.39 -20.80 33.02
CA GLY A 76 14.41 -19.67 33.94
C GLY A 76 15.08 -20.04 35.27
N LYS A 77 15.68 -19.07 35.97
CA LYS A 77 16.46 -19.31 37.20
C LYS A 77 15.68 -20.00 38.33
N ASN A 78 14.35 -19.84 38.33
CA ASN A 78 13.43 -20.47 39.29
C ASN A 78 12.49 -21.48 38.60
N ALA A 79 12.80 -21.91 37.37
CA ALA A 79 12.02 -22.89 36.63
C ALA A 79 12.25 -24.31 37.17
N THR A 80 11.22 -25.14 37.03
CA THR A 80 11.25 -26.56 37.36
C THR A 80 10.96 -27.39 36.12
N VAL A 81 11.13 -28.71 36.20
CA VAL A 81 10.74 -29.64 35.11
C VAL A 81 9.25 -29.50 34.74
N ALA A 82 8.40 -29.07 35.68
CA ALA A 82 6.97 -28.83 35.47
C ALA A 82 6.62 -27.36 35.12
N SER A 83 7.60 -26.47 34.99
CA SER A 83 7.35 -25.06 34.61
C SER A 83 6.89 -24.98 33.15
N PRO A 84 5.81 -24.25 32.84
CA PRO A 84 5.37 -24.07 31.46
C PRO A 84 6.40 -23.24 30.69
N SER A 85 6.53 -23.54 29.41
CA SER A 85 7.37 -22.77 28.48
C SER A 85 6.59 -21.60 27.90
N ILE A 86 7.25 -20.47 27.71
CA ILE A 86 6.78 -19.36 26.87
C ILE A 86 7.59 -19.39 25.58
N VAL A 87 6.91 -19.55 24.46
CA VAL A 87 7.52 -19.54 23.12
C VAL A 87 7.68 -18.09 22.65
N LEU A 88 8.89 -17.70 22.29
CA LEU A 88 9.18 -16.42 21.66
C LEU A 88 9.08 -16.59 20.14
N ASN A 89 8.14 -15.88 19.52
CA ASN A 89 7.98 -15.85 18.06
C ASN A 89 8.80 -14.67 17.51
N PRO A 90 9.83 -14.91 16.66
CA PRO A 90 10.67 -13.86 16.11
C PRO A 90 9.92 -12.98 15.10
N GLY A 91 10.41 -11.75 14.93
CA GLY A 91 10.04 -10.85 13.85
C GLY A 91 10.73 -11.19 12.52
N GLY A 92 10.74 -10.22 11.59
CA GLY A 92 11.31 -10.40 10.25
C GLY A 92 10.28 -10.05 9.16
N PRO A 93 9.77 -11.01 8.36
CA PRO A 93 10.04 -12.45 8.39
C PRO A 93 11.50 -12.81 8.07
N GLY A 94 11.85 -14.09 8.26
CA GLY A 94 13.22 -14.57 8.09
C GLY A 94 14.18 -14.29 9.26
N GLY A 95 13.68 -13.77 10.39
CA GLY A 95 14.48 -13.59 11.61
C GLY A 95 14.65 -14.91 12.38
N SER A 96 15.86 -15.17 12.88
CA SER A 96 16.15 -16.35 13.71
C SER A 96 15.64 -16.15 15.13
N GLY A 97 14.78 -17.06 15.61
CA GLY A 97 14.36 -17.10 17.01
C GLY A 97 15.44 -17.70 17.91
N VAL A 98 16.32 -18.54 17.35
CA VAL A 98 17.53 -19.00 18.05
C VAL A 98 18.40 -17.81 18.44
N ASP A 99 18.77 -16.97 17.48
CA ASP A 99 19.60 -15.78 17.73
C ASP A 99 18.89 -14.78 18.65
N LEU A 100 17.56 -14.65 18.54
CA LEU A 100 16.75 -13.81 19.43
C LEU A 100 16.89 -14.25 20.90
N LEU A 101 16.70 -15.54 21.21
CA LEU A 101 16.79 -16.02 22.59
C LEU A 101 18.23 -15.98 23.13
N LEU A 102 19.24 -16.25 22.29
CA LEU A 102 20.65 -16.08 22.65
C LEU A 102 20.97 -14.62 22.99
N THR A 103 20.41 -13.66 22.25
CA THR A 103 20.60 -12.22 22.48
C THR A 103 19.92 -11.75 23.78
N TYR A 104 18.70 -12.21 24.05
CA TYR A 104 17.90 -11.76 25.20
C TYR A 104 18.06 -12.61 26.47
N GLN A 105 19.00 -13.55 26.53
CA GLN A 105 19.12 -14.56 27.60
C GLN A 105 19.15 -13.99 29.03
N ASP A 106 19.84 -12.87 29.25
CA ASP A 106 19.97 -12.23 30.57
C ASP A 106 18.75 -11.38 30.96
N LEU A 107 17.96 -10.94 29.98
CA LEU A 107 16.83 -10.02 30.14
C LEU A 107 15.49 -10.74 30.18
N ILE A 108 15.32 -11.83 29.42
CA ILE A 108 14.02 -12.49 29.19
C ILE A 108 13.38 -13.00 30.50
N GLY A 109 14.18 -13.53 31.42
CA GLY A 109 13.73 -13.92 32.76
C GLY A 109 13.27 -12.75 33.63
N GLN A 110 13.82 -11.56 33.41
CA GLN A 110 13.41 -10.33 34.09
C GLN A 110 12.12 -9.75 33.50
N MET A 111 11.97 -9.88 32.17
CA MET A 111 10.79 -9.44 31.42
C MET A 111 9.58 -10.33 31.70
N LEU A 112 9.70 -11.65 31.55
CA LEU A 112 8.53 -12.56 31.57
C LEU A 112 8.36 -13.34 32.89
N GLY A 113 9.39 -13.36 33.73
CA GLY A 113 9.38 -13.99 35.06
C GLY A 113 10.22 -15.27 35.12
N GLU A 114 11.21 -15.29 36.03
CA GLU A 114 12.22 -16.35 36.15
C GLU A 114 11.68 -17.75 36.49
N GLN A 115 10.40 -17.91 36.80
CA GLN A 115 9.74 -19.20 37.05
C GLN A 115 9.37 -20.00 35.79
N TYR A 116 9.44 -19.38 34.60
CA TYR A 116 9.08 -20.00 33.33
C TYR A 116 10.28 -20.57 32.58
N ASN A 117 10.03 -21.51 31.69
CA ASN A 117 10.99 -21.86 30.65
C ASN A 117 10.79 -20.89 29.45
N PHE A 118 11.86 -20.55 28.75
CA PHE A 118 11.79 -19.73 27.54
C PHE A 118 12.21 -20.59 26.36
N VAL A 119 11.34 -20.73 25.38
CA VAL A 119 11.61 -21.47 24.14
C VAL A 119 11.60 -20.47 23.00
N SER A 120 12.46 -20.63 22.02
CA SER A 120 12.32 -19.95 20.74
C SER A 120 12.74 -20.91 19.62
N PHE A 121 12.51 -20.51 18.38
CA PHE A 121 12.66 -21.40 17.24
C PHE A 121 12.94 -20.61 15.97
N ASP A 122 13.63 -21.25 15.03
CA ASP A 122 13.72 -20.74 13.67
C ASP A 122 12.53 -21.29 12.86
N PRO A 123 11.68 -20.44 12.26
CA PRO A 123 10.62 -20.92 11.38
C PRO A 123 11.16 -21.77 10.22
N ARG A 124 10.33 -22.65 9.66
CA ARG A 124 10.67 -23.41 8.44
C ARG A 124 11.25 -22.50 7.35
N GLY A 125 12.37 -22.91 6.74
CA GLY A 125 13.12 -22.13 5.76
C GLY A 125 14.06 -21.06 6.33
N VAL A 126 14.10 -20.85 7.66
CA VAL A 126 14.93 -19.84 8.33
C VAL A 126 16.12 -20.50 9.05
N ASN A 127 17.31 -19.93 8.87
CA ASN A 127 18.54 -20.24 9.60
C ASN A 127 18.77 -21.75 9.86
N ASN A 128 18.55 -22.25 11.08
CA ASN A 128 18.83 -23.65 11.46
C ASN A 128 17.73 -24.66 11.08
N SER A 129 16.60 -24.19 10.54
CA SER A 129 15.46 -25.03 10.14
C SER A 129 15.52 -25.48 8.68
N GLY A 130 14.97 -26.66 8.41
CA GLY A 130 14.92 -27.25 7.06
C GLY A 130 14.02 -26.45 6.10
N LEU A 131 14.10 -26.78 4.80
CA LEU A 131 13.65 -25.96 3.65
C LEU A 131 14.55 -24.77 3.31
N HIS A 132 15.82 -24.80 3.74
CA HIS A 132 16.82 -23.78 3.44
C HIS A 132 16.82 -23.38 1.96
N LEU A 133 16.57 -22.10 1.71
CA LEU A 133 16.50 -21.54 0.36
C LEU A 133 17.69 -20.63 0.10
N ASP A 134 18.47 -20.99 -0.93
CA ASP A 134 19.45 -20.10 -1.54
C ASP A 134 19.12 -19.96 -3.04
N CYS A 135 18.52 -18.83 -3.40
CA CYS A 135 18.14 -18.55 -4.78
C CYS A 135 19.34 -18.48 -5.74
N PHE A 136 20.55 -18.28 -5.23
CA PHE A 136 21.81 -18.17 -6.00
C PHE A 136 22.71 -19.40 -5.88
N SER A 137 22.38 -20.34 -4.98
CA SER A 137 23.10 -21.61 -4.78
C SER A 137 24.61 -21.44 -4.54
N GLY A 138 24.99 -20.48 -3.70
CA GLY A 138 26.37 -20.13 -3.40
C GLY A 138 27.05 -19.21 -4.43
N ASP A 139 26.39 -18.86 -5.54
CA ASP A 139 26.96 -17.92 -6.53
C ASP A 139 26.89 -16.48 -6.00
N THR A 140 27.94 -16.11 -5.27
CA THR A 140 28.13 -14.76 -4.73
C THR A 140 28.24 -13.69 -5.81
N LYS A 141 28.65 -14.03 -7.04
CA LYS A 141 28.73 -13.07 -8.15
C LYS A 141 27.35 -12.78 -8.73
N ALA A 142 26.56 -13.82 -8.99
CA ALA A 142 25.17 -13.67 -9.42
C ALA A 142 24.33 -12.93 -8.37
N ARG A 143 24.51 -13.27 -7.08
CA ARG A 143 23.86 -12.57 -5.96
C ARG A 143 24.25 -11.09 -5.89
N SER A 144 25.55 -10.76 -6.06
CA SER A 144 26.03 -9.38 -6.05
C SER A 144 25.51 -8.58 -7.26
N ALA A 145 25.51 -9.18 -8.45
CA ALA A 145 24.97 -8.54 -9.66
C ALA A 145 23.45 -8.29 -9.55
N PHE A 146 22.72 -9.23 -8.94
CA PHE A 146 21.31 -9.02 -8.62
C PHE A 146 21.11 -7.87 -7.62
N TYR A 147 21.86 -7.83 -6.52
CA TYR A 147 21.73 -6.74 -5.54
C TYR A 147 22.07 -5.37 -6.16
N GLN A 148 23.07 -5.27 -7.05
CA GLN A 148 23.36 -4.04 -7.78
C GLN A 148 22.21 -3.56 -8.70
N LEU A 149 21.44 -4.49 -9.25
CA LEU A 149 20.28 -4.19 -10.10
C LEU A 149 19.01 -3.88 -9.29
N HIS A 150 18.84 -4.52 -8.14
CA HIS A 150 17.60 -4.46 -7.35
C HIS A 150 17.62 -3.41 -6.24
N ARG A 151 18.79 -3.17 -5.64
CA ARG A 151 18.97 -2.14 -4.60
C ARG A 151 19.22 -0.77 -5.25
N THR A 152 18.22 -0.25 -5.94
CA THR A 152 18.28 1.04 -6.66
C THR A 152 18.35 2.26 -5.74
N GLY A 153 18.22 2.08 -4.42
CA GLY A 153 18.16 3.15 -3.43
C GLY A 153 16.73 3.52 -3.05
N ALA A 154 16.54 4.71 -2.49
CA ALA A 154 15.21 5.27 -2.30
C ALA A 154 14.47 5.34 -3.65
N THR A 155 13.20 4.96 -3.65
CA THR A 155 12.37 4.84 -4.85
C THR A 155 12.02 6.22 -5.42
N ASN A 156 11.83 6.32 -6.74
CA ASN A 156 11.43 7.56 -7.44
C ASN A 156 12.47 8.70 -7.35
N ILE A 157 13.75 8.39 -7.12
CA ILE A 157 14.88 9.34 -7.18
C ILE A 157 15.34 9.65 -8.61
N SER A 158 14.97 8.81 -9.58
CA SER A 158 15.22 9.00 -11.01
C SER A 158 14.00 8.55 -11.82
N SER A 159 13.92 8.99 -13.07
CA SER A 159 12.83 8.65 -14.00
C SER A 159 12.70 7.15 -14.32
N THR A 160 13.68 6.32 -13.95
CA THR A 160 13.66 4.87 -14.15
C THR A 160 13.76 4.07 -12.85
N SER A 161 14.19 4.68 -11.74
CA SER A 161 14.45 3.99 -10.45
C SER A 161 13.30 3.14 -9.92
N LEU A 162 12.06 3.59 -10.16
CA LEU A 162 10.82 2.89 -9.78
C LEU A 162 10.55 1.66 -10.66
N GLU A 163 10.67 1.84 -11.99
CA GLU A 163 10.52 0.77 -12.98
C GLU A 163 11.64 -0.30 -12.82
N GLU A 164 12.88 0.14 -12.61
CA GLU A 164 14.04 -0.71 -12.34
C GLU A 164 13.84 -1.55 -11.06
N GLN A 165 13.31 -0.95 -10.00
CA GLN A 165 13.01 -1.65 -8.74
C GLN A 165 11.89 -2.70 -8.91
N TYR A 166 10.83 -2.36 -9.64
CA TYR A 166 9.74 -3.29 -9.92
C TYR A 166 10.20 -4.45 -10.83
N TYR A 167 10.83 -4.15 -11.98
CA TYR A 167 11.23 -5.19 -12.93
C TYR A 167 12.44 -6.02 -12.47
N SER A 168 13.33 -5.48 -11.64
CA SER A 168 14.37 -6.29 -10.97
C SER A 168 13.77 -7.29 -9.99
N SER A 169 12.69 -6.94 -9.29
CA SER A 169 11.92 -7.87 -8.45
C SER A 169 11.32 -9.02 -9.29
N SER A 170 10.93 -8.76 -10.54
CA SER A 170 10.51 -9.82 -11.48
C SER A 170 11.65 -10.76 -11.87
N ILE A 171 12.85 -10.22 -12.12
CA ILE A 171 14.04 -11.02 -12.41
C ILE A 171 14.38 -11.93 -11.22
N TYR A 172 14.25 -11.43 -9.99
CA TYR A 172 14.41 -12.25 -8.78
C TYR A 172 13.38 -13.38 -8.71
N GLY A 173 12.10 -13.08 -8.94
CA GLY A 173 11.02 -14.06 -8.88
C GLY A 173 11.22 -15.20 -9.88
N GLU A 174 11.59 -14.89 -11.13
CA GLU A 174 11.91 -15.88 -12.15
C GLU A 174 13.18 -16.68 -11.80
N TRP A 175 14.26 -16.00 -11.41
CA TRP A 175 15.52 -16.63 -11.05
C TRP A 175 15.38 -17.59 -9.86
N CYS A 176 14.72 -17.14 -8.79
CA CYS A 176 14.51 -17.98 -7.61
C CYS A 176 13.51 -19.11 -7.87
N ASN A 177 12.46 -18.91 -8.69
CA ASN A 177 11.60 -20.01 -9.14
C ASN A 177 12.43 -21.12 -9.82
N ASN A 178 13.33 -20.75 -10.72
CA ASN A 178 14.23 -21.71 -11.39
C ASN A 178 15.16 -22.41 -10.37
N ALA A 179 15.70 -21.69 -9.38
CA ALA A 179 16.51 -22.28 -8.32
C ALA A 179 15.73 -23.29 -7.45
N VAL A 180 14.50 -22.95 -7.04
CA VAL A 180 13.63 -23.84 -6.26
C VAL A 180 13.25 -25.09 -7.07
N VAL A 181 12.78 -24.92 -8.31
CA VAL A 181 12.38 -26.04 -9.17
C VAL A 181 13.54 -26.99 -9.47
N SER A 182 14.76 -26.46 -9.67
CA SER A 182 15.91 -27.28 -10.07
C SER A 182 16.75 -27.84 -8.90
N LYS A 183 16.75 -27.20 -7.74
CA LYS A 183 17.70 -27.53 -6.64
C LYS A 183 17.09 -27.65 -5.25
N SER A 184 15.91 -27.06 -4.99
CA SER A 184 15.29 -27.08 -3.66
C SER A 184 13.78 -27.31 -3.73
N ALA A 185 13.39 -28.42 -4.36
CA ALA A 185 12.00 -28.86 -4.37
C ALA A 185 11.47 -28.86 -2.92
N HIS A 186 10.26 -28.32 -2.74
CA HIS A 186 9.58 -28.09 -1.45
C HIS A 186 9.96 -26.82 -0.66
N SER A 187 10.87 -25.95 -1.11
CA SER A 187 11.09 -24.64 -0.43
C SER A 187 9.87 -23.69 -0.45
N TYR A 188 8.80 -24.01 -1.19
CA TYR A 188 7.53 -23.25 -1.17
C TYR A 188 6.62 -23.52 0.05
N TYR A 189 6.93 -24.51 0.89
CA TYR A 189 6.09 -24.84 2.05
C TYR A 189 6.39 -24.00 3.30
N VAL A 190 7.03 -22.83 3.16
CA VAL A 190 7.50 -21.94 4.25
C VAL A 190 6.44 -20.97 4.79
N THR A 191 5.16 -21.19 4.49
CA THR A 191 4.06 -20.27 4.81
C THR A 191 3.79 -20.14 6.32
N THR A 192 3.33 -18.98 6.77
CA THR A 192 2.92 -18.69 8.16
C THR A 192 1.83 -19.65 8.69
N PRO A 193 0.78 -20.02 7.94
CA PRO A 193 -0.14 -21.10 8.36
C PRO A 193 0.57 -22.40 8.73
N ALA A 194 1.61 -22.79 7.97
CA ALA A 194 2.37 -24.00 8.26
C ALA A 194 3.26 -23.81 9.50
N VAL A 195 3.85 -22.62 9.70
CA VAL A 195 4.54 -22.26 10.96
C VAL A 195 3.60 -22.32 12.18
N ALA A 196 2.34 -21.91 12.04
CA ALA A 196 1.35 -22.03 13.11
C ALA A 196 1.02 -23.51 13.42
N HIS A 197 0.97 -24.38 12.42
CA HIS A 197 0.87 -25.82 12.63
C HIS A 197 2.15 -26.43 13.26
N ASP A 198 3.34 -25.91 12.96
CA ASP A 198 4.61 -26.33 13.60
C ASP A 198 4.58 -25.99 15.09
N LEU A 199 4.14 -24.78 15.45
CA LEU A 199 3.92 -24.37 16.85
C LEU A 199 2.90 -25.26 17.57
N LEU A 200 1.84 -25.71 16.88
CA LEU A 200 0.88 -26.65 17.44
C LEU A 200 1.53 -28.02 17.69
N THR A 201 2.30 -28.52 16.73
CA THR A 201 3.01 -29.81 16.81
C THR A 201 4.03 -29.79 17.96
N PHE A 202 4.79 -28.70 18.10
CA PHE A 202 5.68 -28.48 19.24
C PHE A 202 4.93 -28.45 20.58
N THR A 203 3.81 -27.71 20.65
CA THR A 203 2.98 -27.60 21.86
C THR A 203 2.43 -28.96 22.29
N GLU A 204 2.06 -29.82 21.34
CA GLU A 204 1.61 -31.18 21.60
C GLU A 204 2.76 -32.09 22.07
N ALA A 205 3.91 -32.03 21.41
CA ALA A 205 5.08 -32.83 21.77
C ALA A 205 5.69 -32.43 23.13
N GLU A 206 5.66 -31.14 23.51
CA GLU A 206 6.09 -30.71 24.86
C GLU A 206 5.12 -31.21 25.93
N ALA A 207 3.80 -31.23 25.65
CA ALA A 207 2.83 -31.79 26.57
C ALA A 207 3.00 -33.31 26.74
N GLU A 208 3.22 -34.06 25.66
CA GLU A 208 3.52 -35.50 25.72
C GLU A 208 4.79 -35.79 26.53
N LEU A 209 5.86 -35.02 26.30
CA LEU A 209 7.11 -35.11 27.06
C LEU A 209 6.92 -34.82 28.56
N ALA A 210 5.97 -33.94 28.90
CA ALA A 210 5.56 -33.64 30.28
C ALA A 210 4.53 -34.65 30.86
N GLY A 211 4.16 -35.71 30.14
CA GLY A 211 3.16 -36.70 30.57
C GLY A 211 1.72 -36.17 30.57
N GLN A 212 1.45 -35.10 29.82
CA GLN A 212 0.16 -34.44 29.69
C GLN A 212 -0.54 -34.85 28.39
N SER A 213 -1.84 -34.53 28.27
CA SER A 213 -2.63 -34.87 27.09
C SER A 213 -2.38 -33.85 25.96
N PRO A 214 -1.82 -34.25 24.79
CA PRO A 214 -1.52 -33.33 23.69
C PRO A 214 -2.74 -32.56 23.19
N SER A 215 -3.91 -33.22 23.10
CA SER A 215 -5.16 -32.58 22.65
C SER A 215 -5.64 -31.41 23.52
N ASN A 216 -5.19 -31.35 24.78
CA ASN A 216 -5.48 -30.26 25.72
C ASN A 216 -4.33 -29.25 25.84
N ALA A 217 -3.19 -29.49 25.19
CA ALA A 217 -2.02 -28.64 25.25
C ALA A 217 -2.30 -27.26 24.63
N LYS A 218 -1.80 -26.19 25.26
CA LYS A 218 -2.07 -24.81 24.85
C LYS A 218 -0.81 -23.99 24.71
N LEU A 219 -0.68 -23.26 23.60
CA LEU A 219 0.46 -22.41 23.33
C LEU A 219 0.49 -21.22 24.30
N TRP A 220 1.63 -21.02 24.94
CA TRP A 220 1.97 -19.79 25.64
C TRP A 220 3.05 -19.09 24.82
N CYS A 221 2.81 -17.86 24.34
CA CYS A 221 3.78 -17.15 23.52
C CYS A 221 3.83 -15.63 23.75
N TYR A 222 5.01 -15.08 23.47
CA TYR A 222 5.29 -13.66 23.33
C TYR A 222 5.80 -13.45 21.91
N SER A 223 5.13 -12.61 21.13
CA SER A 223 5.39 -12.46 19.69
C SER A 223 5.69 -11.01 19.34
N ILE A 224 6.78 -10.76 18.64
CA ILE A 224 7.24 -9.40 18.28
C ILE A 224 7.18 -9.17 16.77
N SER A 225 6.80 -7.96 16.33
CA SER A 225 6.79 -7.57 14.91
C SER A 225 6.08 -8.62 14.05
N TYR A 226 6.65 -9.12 12.95
CA TYR A 226 6.07 -10.18 12.12
C TYR A 226 5.63 -11.43 12.91
N GLY A 227 6.26 -11.74 14.05
CA GLY A 227 5.79 -12.79 14.96
C GLY A 227 4.34 -12.60 15.41
N THR A 228 3.83 -11.36 15.46
CA THR A 228 2.41 -11.06 15.75
C THR A 228 1.46 -11.55 14.65
N VAL A 229 1.94 -11.67 13.41
CA VAL A 229 1.22 -12.34 12.31
C VAL A 229 1.16 -13.84 12.56
N ILE A 230 2.27 -14.48 12.94
CA ILE A 230 2.30 -15.91 13.36
C ILE A 230 1.33 -16.15 14.52
N GLY A 231 1.37 -15.30 15.55
CA GLY A 231 0.51 -15.41 16.73
C GLY A 231 -0.98 -15.22 16.40
N SER A 232 -1.32 -14.21 15.62
CA SER A 232 -2.70 -13.98 15.15
C SER A 232 -3.22 -15.16 14.30
N THR A 233 -2.35 -15.71 13.45
CA THR A 233 -2.65 -16.88 12.61
C THR A 233 -2.91 -18.13 13.44
N PHE A 234 -2.04 -18.40 14.42
CA PHE A 234 -2.25 -19.48 15.38
C PHE A 234 -3.58 -19.32 16.12
N ALA A 235 -3.90 -18.10 16.57
CA ALA A 235 -5.14 -17.82 17.28
C ALA A 235 -6.40 -18.02 16.39
N SER A 236 -6.34 -17.68 15.10
CA SER A 236 -7.43 -17.94 14.15
C SER A 236 -7.60 -19.43 13.81
N LEU A 237 -6.49 -20.16 13.58
CA LEU A 237 -6.53 -21.58 13.19
C LEU A 237 -6.84 -22.49 14.38
N PHE A 238 -6.34 -22.15 15.58
CA PHE A 238 -6.40 -22.99 16.79
C PHE A 238 -6.89 -22.21 18.03
N PRO A 239 -8.08 -21.57 17.98
CA PRO A 239 -8.59 -20.72 19.07
C PRO A 239 -8.68 -21.43 20.43
N ASP A 240 -9.02 -22.72 20.42
CA ASP A 240 -9.09 -23.56 21.63
C ASP A 240 -7.72 -23.94 22.21
N ARG A 241 -6.66 -23.76 21.43
CA ARG A 241 -5.27 -24.06 21.77
C ARG A 241 -4.48 -22.82 22.21
N VAL A 242 -5.10 -21.64 22.23
CA VAL A 242 -4.52 -20.42 22.82
C VAL A 242 -4.50 -20.52 24.34
N GLY A 243 -3.30 -20.54 24.92
CA GLY A 243 -3.08 -20.60 26.38
C GLY A 243 -2.86 -19.22 26.97
N ARG A 244 -1.77 -18.56 26.56
CA ARG A 244 -1.45 -17.17 26.90
C ARG A 244 -0.71 -16.53 25.75
N MET A 245 -1.19 -15.39 25.26
CA MET A 245 -0.64 -14.80 24.06
C MET A 245 -0.45 -13.30 24.27
N ILE A 246 0.78 -12.84 24.10
CA ILE A 246 1.14 -11.43 24.03
C ILE A 246 1.64 -11.16 22.60
N LEU A 247 1.00 -10.20 21.93
CA LEU A 247 1.36 -9.77 20.58
C LEU A 247 1.81 -8.30 20.67
N ASP A 248 3.08 -8.04 20.38
CA ASP A 248 3.78 -6.77 20.61
C ASP A 248 4.46 -6.27 19.32
N GLY A 249 4.44 -4.96 19.07
CA GLY A 249 4.76 -4.40 17.75
C GLY A 249 3.83 -5.01 16.69
N VAL A 250 2.54 -4.72 16.81
CA VAL A 250 1.48 -5.48 16.13
C VAL A 250 1.34 -5.09 14.66
N LEU A 251 1.62 -6.02 13.75
CA LEU A 251 1.26 -5.85 12.34
C LEU A 251 -0.25 -5.99 12.16
N ASN A 252 -0.81 -5.17 11.26
CA ASN A 252 -2.15 -5.38 10.74
C ASN A 252 -2.11 -6.60 9.83
N ALA A 253 -2.42 -7.78 10.38
CA ALA A 253 -2.31 -9.03 9.65
C ALA A 253 -3.10 -8.99 8.34
N GLU A 254 -4.25 -8.32 8.23
CA GLU A 254 -4.99 -8.21 6.94
C GLU A 254 -4.23 -7.44 5.85
N GLN A 255 -3.37 -6.48 6.24
CA GLN A 255 -2.61 -5.63 5.31
C GLN A 255 -1.18 -6.13 5.06
N TYR A 256 -0.48 -6.62 6.10
CA TYR A 256 0.66 -7.52 5.91
C TYR A 256 0.18 -8.53 4.90
N TYR A 257 -0.92 -9.19 5.18
CA TYR A 257 -1.41 -10.19 4.29
C TYR A 257 -2.05 -9.62 2.97
N ASN A 258 -1.63 -8.55 2.31
CA ASN A 258 -2.14 -8.24 0.95
C ASN A 258 -1.08 -7.74 -0.05
N ASN A 259 0.21 -7.77 0.32
CA ASN A 259 1.24 -6.91 -0.29
C ASN A 259 0.86 -5.42 -0.24
N TYR A 260 -0.01 -5.06 0.70
CA TYR A 260 -0.62 -3.73 0.73
C TYR A 260 -0.54 -3.12 2.12
N TRP A 261 0.58 -3.40 2.78
CA TRP A 261 0.94 -2.83 4.06
C TRP A 261 1.19 -1.33 3.87
N THR A 262 0.21 -0.56 4.32
CA THR A 262 0.08 0.88 4.08
C THR A 262 -0.10 1.63 5.39
N ASP A 263 -0.50 0.97 6.47
CA ASP A 263 -0.53 1.60 7.78
C ASP A 263 0.86 1.81 8.39
N ASN A 264 1.83 0.92 8.15
CA ASN A 264 3.21 0.98 8.68
C ASN A 264 3.86 2.37 8.59
N VAL A 265 3.59 3.14 7.54
CA VAL A 265 4.17 4.48 7.34
C VAL A 265 3.48 5.60 8.14
N ASN A 266 2.30 5.36 8.72
CA ASN A 266 1.42 6.39 9.27
C ASN A 266 2.02 7.16 10.47
N GLN A 267 2.94 6.58 11.24
CA GLN A 267 3.57 7.21 12.42
C GLN A 267 5.08 7.47 12.26
N MET A 268 5.65 7.26 11.05
CA MET A 268 7.09 7.44 10.80
C MET A 268 7.54 8.89 10.96
N ASP A 269 6.81 9.84 10.36
CA ASP A 269 7.15 11.26 10.45
C ASP A 269 6.86 11.82 11.86
N GLU A 270 5.78 11.36 12.52
CA GLU A 270 5.49 11.67 13.94
C GLU A 270 6.65 11.22 14.85
N ALA A 271 7.17 10.01 14.65
CA ALA A 271 8.32 9.51 15.39
C ALA A 271 9.60 10.32 15.08
N MET A 272 9.82 10.73 13.84
CA MET A 272 10.97 11.57 13.46
C MET A 272 10.87 13.01 14.03
N GLU A 273 9.67 13.55 14.21
CA GLU A 273 9.48 14.83 14.92
C GLU A 273 9.88 14.76 16.41
N THR A 274 9.81 13.56 17.02
CA THR A 274 10.33 13.36 18.39
C THR A 274 11.84 13.56 18.47
N PHE A 275 12.62 13.23 17.44
CA PHE A 275 14.08 13.49 17.40
C PHE A 275 14.36 14.98 17.55
N SER A 276 13.71 15.82 16.73
CA SER A 276 13.89 17.28 16.78
C SER A 276 13.46 17.85 18.14
N THR A 277 12.41 17.29 18.75
CA THR A 277 11.93 17.68 20.08
C THR A 277 12.91 17.28 21.19
N PHE A 278 13.43 16.04 21.17
CA PHE A 278 14.36 15.53 22.19
C PHE A 278 15.73 16.20 22.06
N CYS A 279 16.29 16.29 20.85
CA CYS A 279 17.55 16.98 20.60
C CYS A 279 17.50 18.44 21.06
N HIS A 280 16.44 19.19 20.74
CA HIS A 280 16.25 20.55 21.26
C HIS A 280 16.21 20.59 22.80
N SER A 281 15.43 19.70 23.42
CA SER A 281 15.25 19.61 24.88
C SER A 281 16.53 19.19 25.61
N ALA A 282 17.43 18.46 24.94
CA ALA A 282 18.70 18.02 25.48
C ALA A 282 19.66 19.21 25.74
N GLY A 283 19.57 20.25 24.92
CA GLY A 283 20.52 21.37 24.93
C GLY A 283 21.82 21.08 24.13
N PRO A 284 22.60 22.15 23.83
CA PRO A 284 23.78 22.05 22.96
C PRO A 284 24.95 21.27 23.58
N GLU A 285 24.95 21.06 24.90
CA GLU A 285 25.96 20.23 25.58
C GLU A 285 25.76 18.72 25.36
N LYS A 286 24.57 18.31 24.88
CA LYS A 286 24.14 16.90 24.84
C LYS A 286 23.69 16.44 23.46
N CYS A 287 23.06 17.31 22.67
CA CYS A 287 22.82 17.04 21.25
C CYS A 287 23.83 17.83 20.39
N SER A 288 24.69 17.12 19.67
CA SER A 288 25.62 17.70 18.68
C SER A 288 24.89 18.41 17.53
N PHE A 289 23.70 17.93 17.16
CA PHE A 289 22.83 18.55 16.15
C PHE A 289 21.81 19.55 16.74
N TRP A 290 22.05 20.08 17.95
CA TRP A 290 21.12 20.97 18.64
C TRP A 290 20.78 22.24 17.84
N GLY A 291 19.55 22.72 17.99
CA GLY A 291 19.07 23.99 17.46
C GLY A 291 18.12 24.71 18.43
N PRO A 292 17.93 26.03 18.29
CA PRO A 292 17.15 26.86 19.22
C PRO A 292 15.65 26.57 19.24
N THR A 293 15.12 25.81 18.27
CA THR A 293 13.76 25.26 18.25
C THR A 293 13.76 23.89 17.57
N PRO A 294 12.77 23.01 17.82
CA PRO A 294 12.62 21.78 17.06
C PRO A 294 12.54 22.02 15.55
N ALA A 295 11.77 23.04 15.12
CA ALA A 295 11.63 23.42 13.71
C ALA A 295 12.97 23.82 13.03
N ASN A 296 13.93 24.38 13.78
CA ASN A 296 15.27 24.64 13.25
C ASN A 296 16.03 23.34 12.95
N ILE A 297 15.92 22.34 13.84
CA ILE A 297 16.56 21.03 13.68
C ILE A 297 15.92 20.30 12.48
N THR A 298 14.59 20.30 12.38
CA THR A 298 13.84 19.78 11.24
C THR A 298 14.30 20.43 9.92
N ALA A 299 14.41 21.75 9.87
CA ALA A 299 14.81 22.48 8.67
C ALA A 299 16.25 22.17 8.21
N ARG A 300 17.17 21.92 9.16
CA ARG A 300 18.55 21.50 8.89
C ARG A 300 18.61 20.06 8.39
N MET A 301 17.88 19.15 9.02
CA MET A 301 17.74 17.76 8.58
C MET A 301 17.17 17.67 7.16
N ASP A 302 16.09 18.40 6.87
CA ASP A 302 15.53 18.56 5.52
C ASP A 302 16.53 19.19 4.53
N GLY A 303 17.47 20.01 5.03
CA GLY A 303 18.59 20.56 4.25
C GLY A 303 19.58 19.49 3.79
N ILE A 304 20.00 18.60 4.69
CA ILE A 304 20.92 17.48 4.40
C ILE A 304 20.24 16.49 3.43
N ILE A 305 18.94 16.22 3.60
CA ILE A 305 18.16 15.40 2.66
C ILE A 305 18.23 16.01 1.25
N ARG A 306 17.88 17.29 1.09
CA ARG A 306 17.96 17.97 -0.21
C ARG A 306 19.38 18.02 -0.78
N GLN A 307 20.40 18.15 0.07
CA GLN A 307 21.80 18.12 -0.36
C GLN A 307 22.14 16.76 -1.00
N LEU A 308 21.88 15.64 -0.31
CA LEU A 308 22.21 14.30 -0.82
C LEU A 308 21.29 13.83 -1.96
N GLN A 309 20.06 14.37 -2.07
CA GLN A 309 19.20 14.14 -3.24
C GLN A 309 19.75 14.78 -4.51
N ASN A 310 20.29 16.00 -4.42
CA ASN A 310 20.79 16.73 -5.60
C ASN A 310 22.28 16.47 -5.88
N HIS A 311 23.05 16.16 -4.84
CA HIS A 311 24.51 16.04 -4.88
C HIS A 311 25.00 14.86 -4.02
N PRO A 312 24.93 13.62 -4.52
CA PRO A 312 25.61 12.46 -3.93
C PRO A 312 27.11 12.73 -3.77
N VAL A 313 27.71 12.23 -2.68
CA VAL A 313 29.09 12.56 -2.32
C VAL A 313 30.01 11.37 -2.60
N PRO A 314 30.99 11.48 -3.52
CA PRO A 314 31.97 10.42 -3.73
C PRO A 314 32.97 10.39 -2.56
N LEU A 315 33.25 9.18 -2.05
CA LEU A 315 34.25 8.91 -1.02
C LEU A 315 35.22 7.82 -1.46
N SER A 316 36.42 7.83 -0.89
CA SER A 316 37.44 6.80 -1.07
C SER A 316 38.17 6.59 0.25
N GLY A 317 38.63 5.36 0.50
CA GLY A 317 39.38 5.01 1.72
C GLY A 317 38.52 4.78 2.98
N VAL A 318 37.20 4.61 2.83
CA VAL A 318 36.28 4.33 3.96
C VAL A 318 36.05 2.82 4.07
N GLY A 319 36.22 2.27 5.28
CA GLY A 319 36.13 0.82 5.52
C GLY A 319 37.37 0.00 5.11
N GLY A 320 38.28 0.59 4.35
CA GLY A 320 39.56 0.00 3.94
C GLY A 320 40.26 0.90 2.90
N PRO A 321 41.54 0.65 2.55
CA PRO A 321 42.32 1.58 1.73
C PRO A 321 41.83 1.79 0.29
N ASP A 322 41.14 0.80 -0.29
CA ASP A 322 40.96 0.70 -1.75
C ASP A 322 39.50 0.62 -2.25
N LEU A 323 38.51 0.96 -1.41
CA LEU A 323 37.09 0.94 -1.79
C LEU A 323 36.55 2.36 -2.06
N PRO A 324 36.37 2.75 -3.33
CA PRO A 324 35.58 3.94 -3.68
C PRO A 324 34.08 3.63 -3.52
N THR A 325 33.34 4.60 -3.00
CA THR A 325 31.87 4.49 -2.80
C THR A 325 31.21 5.87 -2.96
N MET A 326 29.87 5.90 -3.04
CA MET A 326 29.08 7.13 -3.11
C MET A 326 28.09 7.15 -1.96
N VAL A 327 28.09 8.22 -1.16
CA VAL A 327 27.04 8.45 -0.17
C VAL A 327 25.85 9.09 -0.86
N THR A 328 24.68 8.45 -0.71
CA THR A 328 23.42 8.83 -1.34
C THR A 328 22.39 9.26 -0.31
N VAL A 329 21.24 9.78 -0.77
CA VAL A 329 20.08 9.97 0.12
C VAL A 329 19.61 8.65 0.75
N SER A 330 19.77 7.51 0.07
CA SER A 330 19.38 6.18 0.54
C SER A 330 20.11 5.79 1.83
N ASP A 331 21.40 6.13 1.95
CA ASP A 331 22.20 5.89 3.14
C ASP A 331 21.71 6.70 4.34
N LEU A 332 21.40 7.99 4.11
CA LEU A 332 20.81 8.87 5.12
C LEU A 332 19.43 8.36 5.57
N LYS A 333 18.60 7.91 4.63
CA LYS A 333 17.28 7.35 4.94
C LYS A 333 17.37 5.99 5.64
N THR A 334 18.43 5.21 5.39
CA THR A 334 18.73 4.00 6.14
C THR A 334 19.17 4.32 7.59
N LEU A 335 19.94 5.39 7.81
CA LEU A 335 20.22 5.91 9.15
C LEU A 335 18.92 6.28 9.89
N PHE A 336 18.01 6.99 9.22
CA PHE A 336 16.70 7.35 9.79
C PHE A 336 15.88 6.11 10.16
N LEU A 337 15.75 5.15 9.23
CA LEU A 337 15.03 3.90 9.47
C LEU A 337 15.60 3.15 10.67
N ASN A 338 16.92 2.93 10.70
CA ASN A 338 17.60 2.26 11.82
C ASN A 338 17.37 2.98 13.15
N ALA A 339 17.48 4.32 13.16
CA ALA A 339 17.27 5.11 14.37
C ALA A 339 15.83 5.07 14.88
N LEU A 340 14.84 4.91 14.00
CA LEU A 340 13.42 4.80 14.35
C LEU A 340 13.04 3.46 15.00
N TYR A 341 13.80 2.37 14.78
CA TYR A 341 13.58 1.11 15.48
C TYR A 341 13.82 1.23 16.99
N THR A 342 14.92 1.87 17.40
CA THR A 342 15.27 2.09 18.82
C THR A 342 15.65 3.56 19.11
N PRO A 343 14.67 4.49 19.06
CA PRO A 343 14.89 5.94 19.14
C PRO A 343 15.74 6.38 20.33
N LEU A 344 15.44 5.82 21.51
CA LEU A 344 16.05 6.20 22.78
C LEU A 344 17.56 5.90 22.82
N ALA A 345 18.00 4.86 22.10
CA ALA A 345 19.40 4.45 22.01
C ALA A 345 20.14 5.12 20.83
N LEU A 346 19.47 5.28 19.69
CA LEU A 346 20.13 5.65 18.43
C LEU A 346 20.03 7.12 18.05
N PHE A 347 19.09 7.89 18.60
CA PHE A 347 18.97 9.33 18.30
C PHE A 347 20.24 10.16 18.58
N PRO A 348 21.00 9.94 19.68
CA PRO A 348 22.24 10.67 19.91
C PRO A 348 23.31 10.37 18.86
N ARG A 349 23.44 9.10 18.45
CA ARG A 349 24.33 8.68 17.36
C ARG A 349 23.89 9.27 16.01
N MET A 350 22.57 9.35 15.77
CA MET A 350 22.02 10.00 14.58
C MET A 350 22.35 11.50 14.55
N ALA A 351 22.25 12.20 15.68
CA ALA A 351 22.68 13.60 15.78
C ALA A 351 24.17 13.79 15.49
N ASP A 352 25.04 12.93 16.02
CA ASP A 352 26.49 13.01 15.74
C ASP A 352 26.80 12.84 14.25
N ILE A 353 26.06 11.98 13.55
CA ILE A 353 26.22 11.77 12.10
C ILE A 353 25.64 12.95 11.32
N LEU A 354 24.45 13.45 11.68
CA LEU A 354 23.83 14.62 11.04
C LEU A 354 24.68 15.89 11.20
N HIS A 355 25.29 16.10 12.37
CA HIS A 355 26.20 17.22 12.62
C HIS A 355 27.46 17.14 11.74
N GLN A 356 28.04 15.94 11.61
CA GLN A 356 29.18 15.72 10.71
C GLN A 356 28.79 15.92 9.24
N ALA A 357 27.62 15.43 8.82
CA ALA A 357 27.11 15.58 7.47
C ALA A 357 26.85 17.05 7.08
N GLU A 358 26.29 17.86 7.99
CA GLU A 358 26.13 19.31 7.81
C GLU A 358 27.49 20.02 7.69
N GLY A 359 28.51 19.54 8.40
CA GLY A 359 29.91 19.97 8.25
C GLY A 359 30.62 19.42 6.99
N GLY A 360 29.92 18.67 6.14
CA GLY A 360 30.46 18.07 4.91
C GLY A 360 31.16 16.72 5.09
N ASN A 361 31.29 16.19 6.31
CA ASN A 361 31.83 14.87 6.57
C ASN A 361 30.71 13.82 6.61
N VAL A 362 30.50 13.13 5.47
CA VAL A 362 29.48 12.08 5.33
C VAL A 362 30.04 10.65 5.46
N SER A 363 31.29 10.48 5.90
CA SER A 363 31.96 9.16 5.97
C SER A 363 31.22 8.12 6.82
N ALA A 364 30.52 8.55 7.87
CA ALA A 364 29.73 7.66 8.72
C ALA A 364 28.47 7.09 8.05
N LEU A 365 28.03 7.63 6.90
CA LEU A 365 26.89 7.11 6.12
C LEU A 365 27.32 6.07 5.06
N ALA A 366 28.61 5.94 4.77
CA ALA A 366 29.11 5.19 3.62
C ALA A 366 28.70 3.71 3.65
N GLY A 367 27.90 3.29 2.66
CA GLY A 367 27.44 1.90 2.49
C GLY A 367 26.39 1.45 3.51
N MET A 368 25.75 2.37 4.24
CA MET A 368 24.68 2.01 5.18
C MET A 368 23.52 1.31 4.48
N TYR A 369 23.15 1.77 3.29
CA TYR A 369 22.08 1.15 2.50
C TYR A 369 22.50 -0.24 1.98
N ASP A 370 23.72 -0.37 1.43
CA ASP A 370 24.26 -1.64 0.92
C ASP A 370 24.46 -2.70 2.03
N GLN A 371 24.78 -2.28 3.24
CA GLN A 371 24.94 -3.17 4.39
C GLN A 371 23.62 -3.51 5.09
N SER A 372 22.48 -2.93 4.64
CA SER A 372 21.18 -3.28 5.21
C SER A 372 20.83 -4.75 4.95
N ASN A 373 20.53 -5.47 6.04
CA ASN A 373 20.26 -6.90 6.05
C ASN A 373 18.76 -7.21 5.85
N SER A 374 18.04 -6.29 5.19
CA SER A 374 16.58 -6.26 5.06
C SER A 374 16.03 -7.19 3.98
N ILE A 375 16.89 -7.81 3.17
CA ILE A 375 16.51 -8.69 2.05
C ILE A 375 17.27 -10.01 2.18
N THR A 376 16.62 -11.03 2.74
CA THR A 376 17.11 -12.41 2.76
C THR A 376 16.22 -13.31 1.89
N ASP A 377 16.77 -14.38 1.32
CA ASP A 377 16.01 -15.30 0.47
C ASP A 377 14.83 -15.94 1.25
N ALA A 378 15.05 -16.25 2.53
CA ALA A 378 14.03 -16.74 3.44
C ALA A 378 12.91 -15.71 3.68
N ARG A 379 13.26 -14.44 3.94
CA ARG A 379 12.27 -13.35 4.08
C ARG A 379 11.41 -13.26 2.84
N LEU A 380 12.03 -13.11 1.67
CA LEU A 380 11.32 -12.98 0.39
C LEU A 380 10.46 -14.21 0.05
N ALA A 381 10.89 -15.42 0.41
CA ALA A 381 10.09 -16.62 0.15
C ALA A 381 8.89 -16.80 1.09
N ILE A 382 9.03 -16.50 2.39
CA ILE A 382 7.90 -16.52 3.34
C ILE A 382 6.84 -15.54 2.86
N THR A 383 7.26 -14.30 2.63
CA THR A 383 6.53 -13.23 1.96
C THR A 383 5.78 -13.69 0.71
N CYS A 384 6.50 -14.16 -0.31
CA CYS A 384 5.92 -14.57 -1.60
C CYS A 384 5.01 -15.81 -1.54
N THR A 385 5.09 -16.62 -0.47
CA THR A 385 4.29 -17.84 -0.35
C THR A 385 3.03 -17.62 0.49
N ASP A 386 3.10 -16.78 1.53
CA ASP A 386 1.90 -16.27 2.19
C ASP A 386 1.02 -15.48 1.19
N SER A 387 1.64 -14.78 0.23
CA SER A 387 0.99 -14.00 -0.84
C SER A 387 -0.11 -14.69 -1.61
N TYR A 388 -0.04 -16.01 -1.67
CA TYR A 388 -0.24 -16.64 -2.95
C TYR A 388 -1.68 -16.47 -3.43
N ARG A 389 -1.82 -15.86 -4.63
CA ARG A 389 -3.07 -15.45 -5.31
C ARG A 389 -3.79 -14.22 -4.73
N ARG A 390 -3.19 -13.48 -3.80
CA ARG A 390 -3.80 -12.33 -3.11
C ARG A 390 -2.93 -11.07 -3.08
N ASN A 391 -1.67 -11.18 -3.52
CA ASN A 391 -0.79 -10.05 -3.83
C ASN A 391 -1.51 -8.95 -4.61
N ARG A 392 -1.46 -7.71 -4.09
CA ARG A 392 -2.06 -6.52 -4.70
C ARG A 392 -1.06 -5.59 -5.40
N LEU A 393 0.21 -5.96 -5.49
CA LEU A 393 1.29 -5.26 -6.22
C LEU A 393 1.79 -6.13 -7.38
N THR A 394 0.85 -6.61 -8.20
CA THR A 394 1.13 -7.55 -9.31
C THR A 394 1.39 -6.84 -10.64
N THR A 395 1.29 -5.52 -10.63
CA THR A 395 1.39 -4.63 -11.77
C THR A 395 2.21 -3.40 -11.38
N ILE A 396 2.92 -2.77 -12.33
CA ILE A 396 3.74 -1.58 -12.05
C ILE A 396 2.85 -0.43 -11.59
N GLU A 397 1.62 -0.39 -12.08
CA GLU A 397 0.60 0.60 -11.76
C GLU A 397 0.10 0.47 -10.31
N GLU A 398 -0.04 -0.76 -9.80
CA GLU A 398 -0.36 -1.01 -8.37
C GLU A 398 0.83 -0.64 -7.46
N PHE A 399 2.07 -0.92 -7.91
CA PHE A 399 3.30 -0.56 -7.22
C PHE A 399 3.52 0.96 -7.17
N GLU A 400 3.28 1.66 -8.28
CA GLU A 400 3.25 3.14 -8.39
C GLU A 400 2.31 3.75 -7.35
N ILE A 401 1.04 3.34 -7.34
CA ILE A 401 0.02 3.87 -6.40
C ILE A 401 0.45 3.64 -4.94
N TRP A 402 1.05 2.50 -4.65
CA TRP A 402 1.52 2.19 -3.30
C TRP A 402 2.75 3.02 -2.91
N VAL A 403 3.73 3.19 -3.80
CA VAL A 403 4.91 4.05 -3.60
C VAL A 403 4.52 5.52 -3.43
N GLU A 404 3.60 6.02 -4.26
CA GLU A 404 3.07 7.39 -4.13
C GLU A 404 2.38 7.57 -2.77
N TYR A 405 1.56 6.59 -2.37
CA TYR A 405 0.94 6.60 -1.04
C TYR A 405 2.00 6.63 0.07
N THR A 406 2.97 5.71 0.10
CA THR A 406 3.96 5.66 1.19
C THR A 406 4.83 6.90 1.23
N THR A 407 5.27 7.40 0.08
CA THR A 407 6.04 8.65 -0.05
C THR A 407 5.24 9.88 0.39
N SER A 408 3.93 9.90 0.13
CA SER A 408 3.04 10.98 0.61
C SER A 408 2.80 10.96 2.13
N LYS A 409 2.99 9.80 2.77
CA LYS A 409 2.79 9.61 4.22
C LYS A 409 4.05 9.84 5.05
N SER A 410 5.22 9.52 4.51
CA SER A 410 6.50 9.81 5.16
C SER A 410 7.50 10.39 4.19
N LYS A 411 7.88 11.65 4.40
CA LYS A 411 8.95 12.29 3.60
C LYS A 411 10.34 11.74 3.96
N TYR A 412 10.49 11.17 5.17
CA TYR A 412 11.77 10.68 5.67
C TYR A 412 12.13 9.29 5.18
N ILE A 413 11.18 8.34 5.16
CA ILE A 413 11.45 6.94 4.79
C ILE A 413 10.34 6.26 3.97
N GLY A 414 9.27 6.99 3.60
CA GLY A 414 8.16 6.45 2.80
C GLY A 414 8.54 6.05 1.37
N ASP A 415 9.65 6.56 0.85
CA ASP A 415 10.30 6.18 -0.41
C ASP A 415 11.39 5.12 -0.24
N LEU A 416 11.76 4.74 0.99
CA LEU A 416 12.69 3.63 1.25
C LEU A 416 11.95 2.32 1.59
N TYR A 417 10.72 2.42 2.09
CA TYR A 417 9.89 1.25 2.42
C TYR A 417 9.36 0.43 1.22
N PRO A 418 9.21 0.98 -0.02
CA PRO A 418 8.78 0.23 -1.19
C PRO A 418 9.58 -1.03 -1.57
N ILE A 419 10.74 -1.20 -0.94
CA ILE A 419 11.75 -2.22 -1.21
C ILE A 419 11.44 -3.54 -0.43
N PHE A 420 10.41 -3.57 0.44
CA PHE A 420 10.35 -4.56 1.54
C PHE A 420 8.99 -5.27 1.82
N LEU A 421 8.06 -5.51 0.86
CA LEU A 421 6.66 -5.93 1.16
C LEU A 421 6.11 -7.35 0.80
N GLU A 422 5.05 -7.76 1.55
CA GLU A 422 4.68 -9.10 2.10
C GLU A 422 3.13 -9.29 2.28
N ASP A 423 2.47 -10.50 2.48
CA ASP A 423 1.13 -10.84 1.82
C ASP A 423 0.25 -12.15 2.22
N GLU A 424 -1.14 -12.25 2.19
CA GLU A 424 -2.29 -13.33 2.36
C GLU A 424 -2.72 -14.34 3.58
N ILE A 425 -3.52 -14.03 4.67
CA ILE A 425 -4.59 -14.87 5.35
C ILE A 425 -6.00 -14.21 5.48
N SER A 426 -7.06 -15.01 5.32
CA SER A 426 -8.46 -14.66 5.57
C SER A 426 -9.03 -15.27 6.88
N ALA A 427 -10.00 -14.56 7.50
CA ALA A 427 -10.68 -14.83 8.78
C ALA A 427 -9.85 -14.62 10.09
N LEU A 428 -10.03 -13.44 10.70
CA LEU A 428 -9.49 -13.05 12.02
C LEU A 428 -10.53 -12.96 13.15
N ASN A 429 -11.80 -13.26 12.88
CA ASN A 429 -12.91 -12.91 13.78
C ASN A 429 -13.42 -14.12 14.60
N VAL A 430 -12.54 -14.73 15.39
CA VAL A 430 -12.81 -15.98 16.13
C VAL A 430 -12.59 -15.78 17.64
N PRO A 431 -13.54 -16.15 18.52
CA PRO A 431 -13.31 -16.14 19.96
C PRO A 431 -12.23 -17.16 20.36
N THR A 432 -11.20 -16.72 21.08
CA THR A 432 -10.15 -17.61 21.61
C THR A 432 -10.50 -18.13 22.99
N SER A 433 -9.97 -19.31 23.34
CA SER A 433 -10.22 -19.93 24.65
C SER A 433 -9.50 -19.26 25.83
N PHE A 434 -8.59 -18.31 25.55
CA PHE A 434 -8.05 -17.36 26.51
C PHE A 434 -7.85 -15.99 25.84
N PRO A 435 -8.15 -14.86 26.51
CA PRO A 435 -7.91 -13.51 25.98
C PRO A 435 -6.47 -13.24 25.55
N ILE A 436 -6.30 -12.60 24.39
CA ILE A 436 -5.01 -12.12 23.88
C ILE A 436 -4.71 -10.75 24.49
N LEU A 437 -3.45 -10.50 24.85
CA LEU A 437 -2.94 -9.16 25.16
C LEU A 437 -2.22 -8.60 23.93
N PHE A 438 -2.75 -7.51 23.38
CA PHE A 438 -2.05 -6.70 22.38
C PHE A 438 -1.23 -5.62 23.10
N ALA A 439 -0.02 -5.37 22.61
CA ALA A 439 0.91 -4.38 23.14
C ALA A 439 1.44 -3.50 22.00
N SER A 440 1.58 -2.19 22.25
CA SER A 440 2.09 -1.23 21.28
C SER A 440 2.51 0.08 21.97
N ASN A 441 3.51 0.76 21.44
CA ASN A 441 3.83 2.12 21.84
C ASN A 441 2.76 3.11 21.31
N THR A 442 2.67 4.29 21.92
CA THR A 442 1.80 5.37 21.42
C THR A 442 2.24 5.89 20.06
N ILE A 443 3.55 5.84 19.78
CA ILE A 443 4.15 6.20 18.50
C ILE A 443 5.08 5.07 18.08
N ASP A 444 4.53 4.07 17.38
CA ASP A 444 5.32 2.99 16.80
C ASP A 444 5.53 3.25 15.29
N PRO A 445 6.76 3.54 14.83
CA PRO A 445 7.02 3.96 13.46
C PRO A 445 7.03 2.82 12.43
N ILE A 446 6.90 1.55 12.84
CA ILE A 446 6.90 0.40 11.92
C ILE A 446 5.60 -0.41 12.09
N THR A 447 5.11 -0.53 13.32
CA THR A 447 3.92 -1.31 13.70
C THR A 447 2.93 -0.44 14.48
N PRO A 448 2.30 0.56 13.82
CA PRO A 448 1.64 1.68 14.48
C PRO A 448 0.46 1.27 15.34
N LEU A 449 0.10 2.15 16.27
CA LEU A 449 -0.96 1.92 17.25
C LEU A 449 -2.32 1.62 16.60
N GLU A 450 -2.57 2.13 15.38
CA GLU A 450 -3.76 1.79 14.59
C GLU A 450 -3.83 0.29 14.28
N SER A 451 -2.72 -0.33 13.89
CA SER A 451 -2.61 -1.76 13.60
C SER A 451 -2.90 -2.59 14.85
N ALA A 452 -2.34 -2.20 16.01
CA ALA A 452 -2.63 -2.84 17.30
C ALA A 452 -4.11 -2.72 17.71
N ARG A 453 -4.72 -1.54 17.55
CA ARG A 453 -6.17 -1.33 17.80
C ARG A 453 -7.03 -2.17 16.87
N LYS A 454 -6.69 -2.20 15.58
CA LYS A 454 -7.41 -2.96 14.57
C LYS A 454 -7.36 -4.45 14.87
N MET A 455 -6.18 -5.00 15.14
CA MET A 455 -6.01 -6.42 15.44
C MET A 455 -6.68 -6.81 16.77
N SER A 456 -6.56 -6.00 17.83
CA SER A 456 -7.31 -6.22 19.07
C SER A 456 -8.82 -6.25 18.83
N SER A 457 -9.36 -5.41 17.94
CA SER A 457 -10.79 -5.43 17.61
C SER A 457 -11.28 -6.73 16.92
N ARG A 458 -10.37 -7.55 16.38
CA ARG A 458 -10.71 -8.84 15.75
C ARG A 458 -10.86 -9.99 16.74
N PHE A 459 -10.15 -9.94 17.87
CA PHE A 459 -10.16 -11.01 18.87
C PHE A 459 -11.03 -10.62 20.06
N ALA A 460 -12.23 -11.22 20.12
CA ALA A 460 -13.23 -10.94 21.15
C ALA A 460 -12.69 -11.18 22.57
N GLY A 461 -12.82 -10.18 23.45
CA GLY A 461 -12.32 -10.23 24.82
C GLY A 461 -10.83 -9.96 24.98
N SER A 462 -10.09 -9.67 23.90
CA SER A 462 -8.71 -9.19 23.98
C SER A 462 -8.61 -7.83 24.68
N VAL A 463 -7.39 -7.49 25.12
CA VAL A 463 -7.06 -6.22 25.78
C VAL A 463 -5.88 -5.58 25.08
N LEU A 464 -5.89 -4.24 24.96
CA LEU A 464 -4.78 -3.46 24.43
C LEU A 464 -4.06 -2.74 25.58
N LEU A 465 -2.78 -3.05 25.74
CA LEU A 465 -1.82 -2.30 26.55
C LEU A 465 -1.10 -1.29 25.65
N MET A 466 -1.17 -0.01 26.01
CA MET A 466 -0.44 1.05 25.32
C MET A 466 0.66 1.59 26.24
N GLN A 467 1.85 1.73 25.70
CA GLN A 467 2.98 2.37 26.37
C GLN A 467 3.20 3.78 25.81
N GLU A 468 3.20 4.80 26.68
CA GLU A 468 3.51 6.19 26.28
C GLU A 468 5.02 6.33 26.01
N ALA A 469 5.41 6.01 24.78
CA ALA A 469 6.79 5.99 24.26
C ALA A 469 6.80 6.11 22.72
N VAL A 470 8.02 6.17 22.17
CA VAL A 470 8.31 6.15 20.73
C VAL A 470 9.36 5.08 20.41
N GLY A 471 9.09 4.25 19.41
CA GLY A 471 9.93 3.10 19.03
C GLY A 471 9.10 1.88 18.63
N VAL A 472 9.75 0.84 18.13
CA VAL A 472 9.10 -0.39 17.65
C VAL A 472 8.99 -1.40 18.77
N ASP A 473 7.79 -1.97 18.98
CA ASP A 473 7.44 -2.89 20.07
C ASP A 473 7.79 -2.36 21.49
N LEU A 474 7.49 -3.10 22.57
CA LEU A 474 7.84 -2.66 23.94
C LEU A 474 9.33 -2.83 24.27
N GLN A 475 10.22 -2.88 23.26
CA GLN A 475 11.66 -3.01 23.43
C GLN A 475 12.25 -1.94 24.36
N ASP A 476 13.34 -2.37 24.97
CA ASP A 476 13.77 -1.94 26.29
C ASP A 476 13.98 -0.42 26.41
N SER A 477 13.09 0.24 27.14
CA SER A 477 13.30 1.61 27.62
C SER A 477 14.12 1.62 28.94
N SER A 478 15.09 0.72 29.06
CA SER A 478 15.83 0.49 30.31
C SER A 478 16.50 1.75 30.82
N GLU A 479 16.20 2.05 32.09
CA GLU A 479 16.75 3.17 32.83
C GLU A 479 18.27 3.06 33.11
N ASP A 480 18.96 2.04 32.59
CA ASP A 480 20.41 1.80 32.78
C ASP A 480 21.30 2.51 31.75
N GLN A 481 20.72 3.03 30.65
CA GLN A 481 21.35 4.09 29.84
C GLN A 481 20.34 5.22 29.54
N PRO A 482 19.98 6.06 30.52
CA PRO A 482 19.40 7.36 30.22
C PRO A 482 20.54 8.19 29.63
N ILE A 483 20.65 8.24 28.30
CA ILE A 483 21.73 8.98 27.61
C ILE A 483 21.64 10.43 28.09
N LYS A 484 22.69 10.83 28.84
CA LYS A 484 22.57 11.74 30.00
C LYS A 484 21.87 13.06 29.67
N GLY A 485 20.54 13.08 29.84
CA GLY A 485 19.71 14.27 29.70
C GLY A 485 19.21 14.59 28.29
N TRP A 486 19.13 13.61 27.38
CA TRP A 486 18.38 13.78 26.11
C TRP A 486 16.85 13.84 26.30
N ILE A 487 16.33 13.23 27.38
CA ILE A 487 14.89 13.09 27.63
C ILE A 487 14.56 13.60 29.05
N PRO A 488 13.52 14.45 29.21
CA PRO A 488 13.05 14.85 30.53
C PRO A 488 12.50 13.67 31.33
N ARG A 489 12.88 13.54 32.61
CA ARG A 489 12.35 12.50 33.53
C ARG A 489 10.83 12.49 33.68
N SER A 490 10.15 13.58 33.31
CA SER A 490 8.68 13.69 33.31
C SER A 490 7.99 13.02 32.12
N LYS A 491 8.74 12.56 31.10
CA LYS A 491 8.22 11.79 29.95
C LYS A 491 8.51 10.28 30.07
N VAL A 492 8.84 9.78 31.27
CA VAL A 492 9.10 8.35 31.47
C VAL A 492 7.77 7.59 31.62
N THR A 493 7.43 6.89 30.54
CA THR A 493 6.59 5.69 30.45
C THR A 493 5.33 5.66 31.32
N LYS A 494 4.21 6.10 30.74
CA LYS A 494 2.86 5.83 31.28
C LYS A 494 2.26 4.60 30.59
N LEU A 495 1.58 3.74 31.35
CA LEU A 495 0.88 2.57 30.81
C LEU A 495 -0.63 2.80 30.84
N VAL A 496 -1.29 2.62 29.69
CA VAL A 496 -2.74 2.77 29.54
C VAL A 496 -3.35 1.46 29.05
N LEU A 497 -4.38 0.97 29.74
CA LEU A 497 -5.08 -0.27 29.40
C LEU A 497 -6.49 0.04 28.87
N ILE A 498 -6.81 -0.50 27.70
CA ILE A 498 -8.11 -0.37 27.02
C ILE A 498 -8.76 -1.75 26.90
N GLY A 499 -10.08 -1.83 27.16
CA GLY A 499 -10.86 -3.08 27.13
C GLY A 499 -10.98 -3.81 28.46
N ALA A 500 -10.30 -3.33 29.52
CA ALA A 500 -10.34 -3.96 30.83
C ALA A 500 -11.50 -3.48 31.72
N GLY A 501 -12.09 -4.39 32.52
CA GLY A 501 -13.15 -4.08 33.48
C GLY A 501 -12.69 -3.15 34.63
N PRO A 502 -13.63 -2.53 35.38
CA PRO A 502 -13.33 -1.46 36.33
C PRO A 502 -12.26 -1.78 37.37
N GLU A 503 -12.25 -3.02 37.90
CA GLU A 503 -11.27 -3.45 38.90
C GLU A 503 -9.83 -3.50 38.38
N LEU A 504 -9.61 -3.85 37.10
CA LEU A 504 -8.28 -3.84 36.48
C LEU A 504 -7.79 -2.39 36.35
N THR A 505 -8.64 -1.54 35.77
CA THR A 505 -8.37 -0.12 35.51
C THR A 505 -8.08 0.66 36.80
N GLN A 506 -8.74 0.30 37.91
CA GLN A 506 -8.50 0.91 39.22
C GLN A 506 -7.17 0.45 39.85
N ARG A 507 -6.73 -0.79 39.62
CA ARG A 507 -5.44 -1.28 40.12
C ARG A 507 -4.25 -0.63 39.42
N VAL A 508 -4.32 -0.43 38.11
CA VAL A 508 -3.28 0.25 37.32
C VAL A 508 -3.05 1.67 37.87
N LYS A 509 -4.14 2.44 38.03
CA LYS A 509 -4.11 3.78 38.63
C LYS A 509 -3.60 3.81 40.07
N SER A 510 -3.84 2.75 40.84
CA SER A 510 -3.34 2.66 42.23
C SER A 510 -1.83 2.43 42.34
N GLN A 511 -1.18 1.94 41.28
CA GLN A 511 0.28 1.71 41.24
C GLN A 511 1.04 2.94 40.71
N GLU A 512 0.44 3.77 39.84
CA GLU A 512 0.99 5.07 39.40
C GLU A 512 1.34 5.99 40.59
N ALA A 513 0.68 5.83 41.74
CA ALA A 513 0.81 6.71 42.91
C ALA A 513 2.03 6.44 43.84
N ARG A 514 2.95 5.52 43.51
CA ARG A 514 4.07 5.13 44.41
C ARG A 514 5.47 5.27 43.79
N SER A 515 5.98 6.51 43.78
CA SER A 515 7.40 6.93 43.75
C SER A 515 8.39 6.17 42.83
N PHE A 516 8.86 6.86 41.79
CA PHE A 516 9.92 6.41 40.87
C PHE A 516 11.24 6.01 41.58
N THR A 517 11.80 4.86 41.20
CA THR A 517 13.18 4.39 41.46
C THR A 517 13.41 3.09 40.65
N PRO A 518 14.66 2.74 40.27
CA PRO A 518 15.02 2.23 38.92
C PRO A 518 14.74 0.73 38.66
N HIS A 519 13.58 0.23 39.07
CA HIS A 519 13.19 -1.19 38.94
C HIS A 519 11.76 -1.34 38.40
N VAL A 520 11.27 -0.39 37.59
CA VAL A 520 9.82 -0.30 37.29
C VAL A 520 9.34 -1.32 36.24
N HIS A 521 10.11 -1.59 35.18
CA HIS A 521 9.81 -2.67 34.23
C HIS A 521 9.69 -4.03 34.96
N ALA A 522 10.69 -4.35 35.78
CA ALA A 522 10.62 -5.53 36.64
C ALA A 522 9.52 -5.46 37.72
N ARG A 523 9.02 -4.30 38.16
CA ARG A 523 8.02 -4.19 39.25
C ARG A 523 6.58 -4.38 38.81
N TYR A 524 6.19 -3.97 37.60
CA TYR A 524 4.84 -4.26 37.09
C TYR A 524 4.59 -5.79 37.01
N ILE A 525 5.67 -6.56 36.82
CA ILE A 525 5.63 -8.01 36.70
C ILE A 525 5.98 -8.71 38.04
N ARG A 526 7.03 -8.26 38.77
CA ARG A 526 7.39 -8.79 40.11
C ARG A 526 6.35 -8.58 41.21
N ARG A 527 5.45 -7.58 41.13
CA ARG A 527 4.37 -7.40 42.13
C ARG A 527 3.06 -8.09 41.77
N GLY A 528 3.06 -8.91 40.72
CA GLY A 528 1.96 -9.80 40.39
C GLY A 528 0.71 -9.05 39.93
N PHE A 529 0.59 -8.88 38.62
CA PHE A 529 -0.60 -9.46 38.00
C PHE A 529 -0.36 -10.97 37.90
N PRO A 530 -0.97 -11.81 38.78
CA PRO A 530 -0.82 -13.24 38.64
C PRO A 530 -1.52 -13.62 37.35
N ILE A 531 -0.76 -14.31 36.51
CA ILE A 531 -1.25 -14.93 35.27
C ILE A 531 -2.48 -15.84 35.57
N GLU A 532 -2.57 -16.35 36.80
CA GLU A 532 -3.67 -17.11 37.40
C GLU A 532 -4.99 -16.34 37.68
N ARG A 533 -5.01 -14.99 37.68
CA ARG A 533 -6.17 -14.20 38.15
C ARG A 533 -7.10 -13.66 37.06
N TRP A 534 -6.87 -14.01 35.80
CA TRP A 534 -7.88 -13.86 34.75
C TRP A 534 -8.96 -14.94 34.91
N ARG A 535 -10.02 -14.63 35.66
CA ARG A 535 -11.27 -15.43 35.66
C ARG A 535 -12.38 -14.65 34.94
N PRO A 536 -13.19 -15.30 34.10
CA PRO A 536 -14.41 -14.68 33.59
C PRO A 536 -15.37 -14.38 34.74
N SER A 537 -16.01 -13.21 34.72
CA SER A 537 -17.01 -12.83 35.73
C SER A 537 -18.25 -13.71 35.58
N THR A 538 -18.51 -14.58 36.56
CA THR A 538 -19.64 -15.52 36.57
C THR A 538 -20.98 -14.88 36.96
N HIS A 539 -21.23 -13.63 36.55
CA HIS A 539 -22.43 -12.86 36.88
C HIS A 539 -23.22 -12.44 35.64
N ALA A 540 -23.79 -13.44 34.98
CA ALA A 540 -24.95 -13.31 34.09
C ALA A 540 -25.73 -14.64 34.04
N LYS A 541 -26.42 -14.98 35.14
CA LYS A 541 -27.44 -16.04 35.13
C LYS A 541 -28.83 -15.43 35.31
N ASN A 542 -29.74 -15.86 34.45
CA ASN A 542 -31.20 -15.77 34.56
C ASN A 542 -31.83 -14.36 34.50
N GLN A 543 -32.33 -13.99 33.33
CA GLN A 543 -33.78 -13.96 33.09
C GLN A 543 -34.08 -14.20 31.61
N VAL A 544 -35.17 -14.92 31.33
CA VAL A 544 -35.68 -15.30 29.99
C VAL A 544 -37.08 -14.66 29.84
N PRO A 545 -37.65 -14.54 28.62
CA PRO A 545 -38.47 -15.66 28.14
C PRO A 545 -38.36 -15.96 26.63
N LEU A 546 -38.41 -17.26 26.31
CA LEU A 546 -38.76 -17.76 24.98
C LEU A 546 -40.22 -17.41 24.65
N MET A 547 -40.51 -16.96 23.43
CA MET A 547 -41.71 -17.40 22.69
C MET A 547 -41.45 -17.41 21.17
N LEU A 548 -41.80 -18.56 20.57
CA LEU A 548 -42.12 -18.87 19.17
C LEU A 548 -41.60 -17.94 18.05
N ILE A 549 -40.88 -18.53 17.09
CA ILE A 549 -41.48 -19.10 15.86
C ILE A 549 -40.67 -20.34 15.44
N GLN A 550 -41.37 -21.39 14.99
CA GLN A 550 -40.79 -22.65 14.52
C GLN A 550 -40.62 -22.66 12.99
N ASN A 551 -39.88 -23.66 12.50
CA ASN A 551 -39.80 -24.12 11.11
C ASN A 551 -39.08 -23.19 10.12
N LEU A 552 -37.81 -23.50 9.86
CA LEU A 552 -37.50 -24.27 8.64
C LEU A 552 -36.31 -25.19 8.89
N SER A 553 -36.57 -26.49 8.98
CA SER A 553 -35.54 -27.52 9.00
C SER A 553 -35.19 -27.95 7.58
N SER A 554 -34.03 -27.55 7.07
CA SER A 554 -33.40 -28.23 5.94
C SER A 554 -31.89 -28.37 6.21
N ARG A 555 -31.41 -29.60 6.12
CA ARG A 555 -30.00 -29.94 6.33
C ARG A 555 -29.17 -29.41 5.16
N SER A 556 -28.12 -28.65 5.45
CA SER A 556 -26.89 -28.70 4.66
C SER A 556 -25.71 -28.96 5.60
N LYS A 557 -25.07 -30.11 5.42
CA LYS A 557 -23.71 -30.31 5.93
C LYS A 557 -22.81 -29.38 5.12
N PHE A 558 -21.99 -28.56 5.77
CA PHE A 558 -20.85 -27.94 5.11
C PHE A 558 -19.66 -28.91 5.20
N PRO A 559 -19.20 -29.52 4.09
CA PRO A 559 -17.95 -30.25 4.10
C PRO A 559 -16.79 -29.24 4.08
N PHE A 560 -15.92 -29.32 5.09
CA PHE A 560 -14.53 -28.94 4.94
C PHE A 560 -13.86 -30.05 4.13
N ASP A 561 -13.80 -29.92 2.80
CA ASP A 561 -12.95 -30.75 1.94
C ASP A 561 -12.79 -30.10 0.55
N HIS A 562 -11.67 -30.44 -0.12
CA HIS A 562 -11.23 -29.99 -1.46
C HIS A 562 -10.59 -28.60 -1.58
N TYR A 563 -9.33 -28.52 -1.18
CA TYR A 563 -8.34 -27.72 -1.93
C TYR A 563 -7.80 -28.56 -3.12
N VAL A 564 -7.59 -27.94 -4.30
CA VAL A 564 -6.96 -28.49 -5.54
C VAL A 564 -7.93 -29.41 -6.36
N PRO A 565 -8.11 -29.25 -7.71
CA PRO A 565 -7.01 -29.27 -8.70
C PRO A 565 -7.06 -28.41 -10.00
N ALA A 566 -5.88 -28.39 -10.64
CA ALA A 566 -5.57 -28.19 -12.08
C ALA A 566 -5.55 -26.76 -12.69
N PRO A 567 -4.74 -26.51 -13.76
CA PRO A 567 -4.11 -25.19 -13.96
C PRO A 567 -4.57 -24.40 -15.20
N SER A 568 -4.26 -23.10 -15.20
CA SER A 568 -4.10 -22.28 -16.40
C SER A 568 -2.84 -21.42 -16.26
N ALA A 569 -1.85 -21.62 -17.13
CA ALA A 569 -0.57 -20.94 -17.05
C ALA A 569 -0.69 -19.44 -17.38
N THR A 570 -0.41 -18.60 -16.39
CA THR A 570 -0.01 -17.20 -16.57
C THR A 570 1.12 -16.92 -15.60
N SER A 571 2.30 -16.61 -16.12
CA SER A 571 3.48 -16.28 -15.32
C SER A 571 3.23 -15.04 -14.45
N HIS A 572 3.48 -15.17 -13.15
CA HIS A 572 3.40 -14.06 -12.19
C HIS A 572 4.76 -13.34 -12.10
N PRO A 573 4.82 -12.00 -12.13
CA PRO A 573 6.06 -11.25 -12.26
C PRO A 573 6.78 -10.96 -10.94
N THR A 574 6.53 -11.71 -9.85
CA THR A 574 7.18 -11.46 -8.53
C THR A 574 7.27 -12.73 -7.67
N CYS A 575 6.25 -13.60 -7.70
CA CYS A 575 6.21 -14.81 -6.88
C CYS A 575 6.31 -16.10 -7.73
N PRO A 576 7.13 -17.09 -7.33
CA PRO A 576 7.25 -18.37 -8.04
C PRO A 576 5.92 -19.16 -8.14
N PRO A 577 5.50 -19.62 -9.34
CA PRO A 577 4.31 -20.45 -9.49
C PRO A 577 4.57 -21.95 -9.23
N ARG A 578 3.59 -22.63 -8.63
CA ARG A 578 3.55 -24.10 -8.50
C ARG A 578 3.01 -24.74 -9.78
N GLU A 579 3.89 -25.18 -10.68
CA GLU A 579 3.51 -26.00 -11.84
C GLU A 579 4.08 -27.43 -11.75
N SER A 580 3.22 -28.40 -12.07
CA SER A 580 3.60 -29.79 -12.37
C SER A 580 3.87 -29.92 -13.87
N ALA A 581 4.98 -30.54 -14.25
CA ALA A 581 5.45 -30.57 -15.63
C ALA A 581 4.44 -31.14 -16.66
N SER A 582 4.07 -30.33 -17.65
CA SER A 582 3.73 -30.78 -19.01
C SER A 582 3.89 -29.62 -20.02
N GLU A 583 4.39 -29.93 -21.21
CA GLU A 583 4.77 -28.95 -22.23
C GLU A 583 3.55 -28.35 -22.96
N SER A 584 3.56 -27.04 -23.26
CA SER A 584 3.12 -26.48 -24.57
C SER A 584 3.34 -24.97 -24.68
N THR A 585 3.58 -24.50 -25.92
CA THR A 585 3.96 -23.13 -26.29
C THR A 585 2.76 -22.21 -26.54
N VAL A 586 2.75 -20.97 -26.02
CA VAL A 586 1.75 -19.93 -26.37
C VAL A 586 2.36 -18.52 -26.45
N THR A 587 1.88 -17.72 -27.40
CA THR A 587 2.27 -16.35 -27.73
C THR A 587 1.55 -15.26 -26.93
N MET A 588 2.19 -14.08 -26.76
CA MET A 588 1.70 -12.93 -26.00
C MET A 588 0.33 -12.37 -26.45
N LYS A 589 -0.46 -11.86 -25.49
CA LYS A 589 -1.74 -11.14 -25.70
C LYS A 589 -1.77 -9.81 -24.92
N PRO A 590 -2.55 -8.78 -25.34
CA PRO A 590 -2.51 -7.43 -24.75
C PRO A 590 -3.42 -7.22 -23.51
N LYS A 591 -3.09 -6.22 -22.67
CA LYS A 591 -3.73 -5.84 -21.38
C LYS A 591 -5.06 -5.02 -21.51
N PRO A 592 -5.91 -4.96 -20.45
CA PRO A 592 -7.23 -4.28 -20.41
C PRO A 592 -7.22 -2.85 -19.82
N TYR A 593 -8.40 -2.20 -19.74
CA TYR A 593 -8.55 -0.74 -19.88
C TYR A 593 -8.84 0.12 -18.62
N SER A 594 -9.39 -0.40 -17.51
CA SER A 594 -9.89 0.43 -16.38
C SER A 594 -8.81 1.24 -15.61
N VAL A 595 -7.58 1.22 -16.11
CA VAL A 595 -6.41 1.85 -15.52
C VAL A 595 -5.91 3.00 -16.42
N ARG A 596 -6.44 3.18 -17.65
CA ARG A 596 -5.96 4.21 -18.60
C ARG A 596 -6.12 5.66 -18.13
N LEU A 597 -7.05 5.96 -17.21
CA LEU A 597 -7.15 7.29 -16.60
C LEU A 597 -5.95 7.60 -15.67
N ALA A 598 -5.35 6.56 -15.07
CA ALA A 598 -4.17 6.67 -14.20
C ALA A 598 -2.87 6.42 -14.99
N GLU A 599 -2.76 5.30 -15.73
CA GLU A 599 -1.61 4.92 -16.56
C GLU A 599 -1.17 6.03 -17.53
N HIS A 600 -2.12 6.77 -18.11
CA HIS A 600 -1.80 7.76 -19.14
C HIS A 600 -1.27 9.08 -18.56
N LYS A 601 -1.32 9.28 -17.23
CA LYS A 601 -0.63 10.40 -16.54
C LYS A 601 0.87 10.14 -16.44
N THR A 602 1.27 8.90 -16.15
CA THR A 602 2.68 8.53 -15.93
C THR A 602 3.52 8.69 -17.19
N VAL A 603 2.99 8.29 -18.35
CA VAL A 603 3.71 8.24 -19.64
C VAL A 603 4.15 9.63 -20.18
N HIS A 604 3.47 10.72 -19.79
CA HIS A 604 3.71 12.04 -20.39
C HIS A 604 4.75 12.92 -19.69
N LYS A 605 5.11 12.65 -18.43
CA LYS A 605 6.23 13.34 -17.76
C LYS A 605 7.58 12.99 -18.40
N THR A 606 7.73 11.80 -18.97
CA THR A 606 8.99 11.28 -19.54
C THR A 606 9.29 11.80 -20.96
N ALA A 607 8.33 12.42 -21.64
CA ALA A 607 8.42 12.71 -23.08
C ALA A 607 8.97 14.10 -23.47
N GLN A 608 9.03 15.07 -22.55
CA GLN A 608 9.44 16.45 -22.89
C GLN A 608 10.97 16.68 -22.99
N GLY A 609 11.80 15.66 -22.73
CA GLY A 609 13.25 15.81 -22.58
C GLY A 609 14.13 15.65 -23.84
N LYS A 610 13.59 15.52 -25.05
CA LYS A 610 14.40 15.17 -26.25
C LYS A 610 14.06 15.93 -27.55
N THR A 611 14.73 17.07 -27.75
CA THR A 611 15.13 17.60 -29.07
C THR A 611 16.57 18.13 -29.01
N GLN A 612 17.32 18.02 -30.12
CA GLN A 612 18.78 18.19 -30.15
C GLN A 612 19.22 19.55 -30.72
N ASN A 613 20.17 20.24 -30.06
CA ASN A 613 21.52 20.56 -30.58
C ASN A 613 22.19 21.75 -29.87
N GLY A 614 23.49 21.60 -29.56
CA GLY A 614 24.52 22.62 -29.78
C GLY A 614 24.61 23.84 -28.86
N ASP A 615 25.43 23.70 -27.80
CA ASP A 615 26.30 24.72 -27.18
C ASP A 615 25.75 26.00 -26.48
N LEU A 616 26.45 26.37 -25.41
CA LEU A 616 26.38 27.61 -24.62
C LEU A 616 24.99 28.18 -24.25
N ARG A 617 24.55 27.90 -23.00
CA ARG A 617 24.29 28.99 -22.03
C ARG A 617 24.20 28.50 -20.57
N LEU A 618 25.24 28.84 -19.81
CA LEU A 618 25.32 28.62 -18.37
C LEU A 618 24.81 29.88 -17.66
N MET A 619 23.50 29.98 -17.42
CA MET A 619 22.90 31.09 -16.66
C MET A 619 21.74 30.63 -15.74
N ILE A 620 21.92 31.01 -14.47
CA ILE A 620 20.98 31.10 -13.35
C ILE A 620 19.50 30.89 -13.73
N HIS A 621 18.90 29.80 -13.28
CA HIS A 621 17.43 29.65 -13.24
C HIS A 621 16.93 30.06 -11.87
N SER A 622 16.33 31.25 -11.78
CA SER A 622 15.51 31.66 -10.65
C SER A 622 14.31 30.71 -10.50
N LYS A 623 13.81 30.51 -9.28
CA LYS A 623 12.48 29.93 -9.08
C LYS A 623 11.46 30.88 -9.73
N ILE A 624 10.93 30.49 -10.89
CA ILE A 624 9.83 31.23 -11.54
C ILE A 624 8.57 30.94 -10.76
N VAL A 625 8.24 31.83 -9.83
CA VAL A 625 6.93 31.88 -9.17
C VAL A 625 6.02 32.73 -10.06
N THR A 626 4.80 32.26 -10.35
CA THR A 626 3.80 33.13 -10.96
C THR A 626 3.30 34.10 -9.91
N GLU A 627 3.77 35.35 -9.98
CA GLU A 627 3.13 36.45 -9.27
C GLU A 627 1.68 36.60 -9.78
N PRO A 628 0.66 36.69 -8.91
CA PRO A 628 -0.68 37.05 -9.33
C PRO A 628 -0.73 38.41 -10.03
N ASP A 629 -1.55 38.53 -11.07
CA ASP A 629 -1.81 39.80 -11.72
C ASP A 629 -2.29 40.83 -10.68
N PRO A 630 -1.59 41.97 -10.48
CA PRO A 630 -1.90 42.88 -9.37
C PRO A 630 -3.27 43.56 -9.44
N ALA A 631 -3.94 43.55 -10.59
CA ALA A 631 -5.24 44.20 -10.78
C ALA A 631 -6.42 43.22 -10.60
N THR A 632 -6.22 41.94 -10.95
CA THR A 632 -7.28 40.92 -10.97
C THR A 632 -7.08 39.81 -9.94
N GLY A 633 -5.86 39.64 -9.41
CA GLY A 633 -5.48 38.53 -8.53
C GLY A 633 -5.35 37.19 -9.26
N LEU A 634 -5.46 37.18 -10.60
CA LEU A 634 -5.46 35.96 -11.39
C LEU A 634 -4.04 35.49 -11.75
N TYR A 635 -3.82 34.18 -11.86
CA TYR A 635 -2.52 33.60 -12.21
C TYR A 635 -2.64 32.26 -12.94
N ASN A 636 -1.58 31.89 -13.66
CA ASN A 636 -1.38 30.52 -14.15
C ASN A 636 -0.58 29.73 -13.09
N PRO A 637 -1.10 28.65 -12.50
CA PRO A 637 -0.38 27.85 -11.49
C PRO A 637 0.82 27.09 -12.07
N PHE A 638 0.93 26.95 -13.41
CA PHE A 638 1.95 26.16 -14.09
C PHE A 638 2.78 27.03 -15.07
N PRO A 639 3.59 27.98 -14.58
CA PRO A 639 4.31 28.95 -15.42
C PRO A 639 5.38 28.33 -16.31
N THR A 640 5.92 27.17 -15.91
CA THR A 640 6.97 26.43 -16.62
C THR A 640 6.43 25.28 -17.48
N TYR A 641 5.10 25.07 -17.51
CA TYR A 641 4.51 23.98 -18.28
C TYR A 641 4.35 24.37 -19.76
N SER A 642 4.79 23.49 -20.65
CA SER A 642 4.69 23.69 -22.11
C SER A 642 3.30 23.30 -22.63
N PHE A 643 2.35 24.23 -22.58
CA PHE A 643 1.01 24.07 -23.13
C PHE A 643 1.02 23.86 -24.65
N THR A 644 0.19 22.94 -25.15
CA THR A 644 0.16 22.56 -26.57
C THR A 644 -0.63 23.54 -27.45
N GLY A 645 -1.69 24.14 -26.92
CA GLY A 645 -2.55 25.09 -27.65
C GLY A 645 -2.63 26.48 -27.02
N SER A 646 -3.82 27.09 -27.09
CA SER A 646 -4.11 28.47 -26.67
C SER A 646 -4.75 28.59 -25.29
N VAL A 647 -5.42 27.55 -24.80
CA VAL A 647 -6.11 27.50 -23.50
C VAL A 647 -5.07 27.48 -22.38
N ARG A 648 -5.32 28.25 -21.32
CA ARG A 648 -4.46 28.34 -20.13
C ARG A 648 -5.33 28.24 -18.87
N PRO A 649 -4.85 27.62 -17.78
CA PRO A 649 -5.54 27.61 -16.51
C PRO A 649 -5.47 29.00 -15.88
N VAL A 650 -6.58 29.46 -15.31
CA VAL A 650 -6.74 30.78 -14.70
C VAL A 650 -7.24 30.61 -13.26
N TYR A 651 -6.30 30.75 -12.33
CA TYR A 651 -6.47 30.54 -10.90
C TYR A 651 -6.52 31.89 -10.15
N PRO A 652 -6.98 31.95 -8.89
CA PRO A 652 -7.46 30.83 -8.06
C PRO A 652 -8.79 30.26 -8.55
N LEU A 653 -8.94 28.94 -8.43
CA LEU A 653 -10.26 28.32 -8.51
C LEU A 653 -11.14 28.86 -7.38
N SER A 654 -12.44 29.05 -7.63
CA SER A 654 -13.36 29.31 -6.52
C SER A 654 -13.46 28.07 -5.61
N PRO A 655 -13.79 28.24 -4.31
CA PRO A 655 -13.89 27.13 -3.37
C PRO A 655 -14.85 26.02 -3.82
N MET A 656 -14.61 24.80 -3.36
CA MET A 656 -15.51 23.66 -3.60
C MET A 656 -16.91 23.98 -3.07
N ARG A 657 -17.92 23.88 -3.95
CA ARG A 657 -19.31 24.27 -3.68
C ARG A 657 -20.01 23.23 -2.80
N THR A 658 -20.86 23.67 -1.86
CA THR A 658 -21.43 22.82 -0.79
C THR A 658 -22.90 22.44 -1.05
N LEU A 659 -23.26 21.18 -0.74
CA LEU A 659 -24.62 20.68 -0.91
C LEU A 659 -25.36 20.48 0.43
N PRO A 660 -26.70 20.74 0.48
CA PRO A 660 -27.55 20.36 1.60
C PRO A 660 -27.38 18.91 2.04
N THR A 661 -27.53 18.65 3.35
CA THR A 661 -27.42 17.31 3.94
C THR A 661 -28.61 16.39 3.62
N SER A 662 -29.70 16.94 3.06
CA SER A 662 -30.85 16.17 2.58
C SER A 662 -30.61 15.44 1.26
N ILE A 663 -29.61 15.86 0.48
CA ILE A 663 -29.29 15.25 -0.82
C ILE A 663 -28.51 13.95 -0.58
N LYS A 664 -29.01 12.84 -1.13
CA LYS A 664 -28.32 11.54 -1.08
C LYS A 664 -27.00 11.65 -1.85
N ARG A 665 -25.90 11.21 -1.24
CA ARG A 665 -24.55 11.32 -1.80
C ARG A 665 -23.96 9.95 -2.18
N PRO A 666 -23.07 9.88 -3.18
CA PRO A 666 -22.26 8.70 -3.47
C PRO A 666 -21.16 8.50 -2.40
N ASP A 667 -20.52 7.33 -2.39
CA ASP A 667 -19.59 6.93 -1.32
C ASP A 667 -18.23 7.66 -1.32
N TRP A 668 -17.83 8.25 -2.45
CA TRP A 668 -16.67 9.13 -2.55
C TRP A 668 -16.92 10.54 -2.01
N SER A 669 -18.16 10.98 -1.84
CA SER A 669 -18.47 12.41 -1.63
C SER A 669 -17.71 13.10 -0.49
N GLU A 670 -17.35 12.36 0.57
CA GLU A 670 -16.52 12.86 1.68
C GLU A 670 -15.02 12.56 1.47
N THR A 671 -14.66 11.32 1.13
CA THR A 671 -13.26 10.86 1.12
C THR A 671 -12.53 11.01 -0.21
N GLY A 672 -13.25 11.44 -1.25
CA GLY A 672 -12.82 11.46 -2.64
C GLY A 672 -12.56 10.11 -3.30
N ILE A 673 -12.86 8.99 -2.62
CA ILE A 673 -12.50 7.64 -3.07
C ILE A 673 -13.76 6.82 -3.37
N PRO A 674 -14.00 6.39 -4.63
CA PRO A 674 -15.15 5.56 -4.99
C PRO A 674 -14.90 4.10 -4.60
N LYS A 675 -15.39 3.67 -3.44
CA LYS A 675 -15.07 2.36 -2.85
C LYS A 675 -15.97 1.25 -3.42
N GLY A 676 -17.18 1.60 -3.86
CA GLY A 676 -18.06 0.71 -4.63
C GLY A 676 -17.42 0.27 -5.94
N GLU A 677 -17.15 1.21 -6.84
CA GLU A 677 -16.49 1.00 -8.14
C GLU A 677 -15.17 0.22 -8.03
N ARG A 678 -14.30 0.58 -7.07
CA ARG A 678 -13.00 -0.10 -6.85
C ARG A 678 -13.14 -1.58 -6.42
N ARG A 679 -14.34 -2.07 -6.11
CA ARG A 679 -14.64 -3.47 -5.77
C ARG A 679 -15.37 -4.23 -6.89
N LEU A 680 -15.70 -3.58 -8.00
CA LEU A 680 -16.46 -4.20 -9.08
C LEU A 680 -15.64 -5.25 -9.84
N HIS A 681 -16.30 -6.38 -10.15
CA HIS A 681 -15.68 -7.42 -10.96
C HIS A 681 -15.71 -7.04 -12.44
N ARG A 682 -14.55 -6.86 -13.08
CA ARG A 682 -14.39 -6.28 -14.44
C ARG A 682 -15.21 -6.93 -15.57
N SER A 683 -15.69 -8.18 -15.40
CA SER A 683 -16.55 -8.87 -16.38
C SER A 683 -18.03 -8.97 -15.98
N LYS A 684 -18.40 -8.53 -14.77
CA LYS A 684 -19.79 -8.50 -14.31
C LYS A 684 -20.46 -7.23 -14.86
N ILE A 685 -21.31 -7.41 -15.86
CA ILE A 685 -22.21 -6.38 -16.36
C ILE A 685 -23.54 -6.58 -15.64
N ASP A 686 -24.05 -5.53 -15.00
CA ASP A 686 -25.36 -5.57 -14.35
C ASP A 686 -26.51 -5.38 -15.36
N ILE A 687 -27.59 -6.10 -15.12
CA ILE A 687 -28.83 -6.06 -15.91
C ILE A 687 -29.92 -5.51 -15.00
N LEU A 688 -30.43 -4.33 -15.31
CA LEU A 688 -31.41 -3.65 -14.48
C LEU A 688 -32.81 -4.26 -14.61
N ASP A 689 -33.46 -4.47 -13.46
CA ASP A 689 -34.88 -4.77 -13.39
C ASP A 689 -35.72 -3.53 -13.79
N ALA A 690 -37.03 -3.70 -13.90
CA ALA A 690 -37.93 -2.60 -14.28
C ALA A 690 -37.83 -1.38 -13.35
N LYS A 691 -37.53 -1.59 -12.06
CA LYS A 691 -37.36 -0.50 -11.08
C LYS A 691 -36.06 0.27 -11.33
N GLY A 692 -34.97 -0.43 -11.61
CA GLY A 692 -33.69 0.17 -11.98
C GLY A 692 -33.79 0.93 -13.31
N GLN A 693 -34.51 0.40 -14.30
CA GLN A 693 -34.75 1.09 -15.56
C GLN A 693 -35.56 2.39 -15.38
N GLU A 694 -36.64 2.39 -14.59
CA GLU A 694 -37.37 3.62 -14.25
C GLU A 694 -36.52 4.62 -13.45
N ALA A 695 -35.66 4.13 -12.54
CA ALA A 695 -34.74 5.01 -11.83
C ALA A 695 -33.74 5.67 -12.79
N MET A 696 -33.18 4.91 -13.75
CA MET A 696 -32.31 5.42 -14.81
C MET A 696 -33.01 6.45 -15.69
N ARG A 697 -34.23 6.16 -16.19
CA ARG A 697 -35.07 7.15 -16.92
C ARG A 697 -35.21 8.45 -16.15
N LYS A 698 -35.48 8.37 -14.83
CA LYS A 698 -35.63 9.55 -13.99
C LYS A 698 -34.33 10.35 -13.86
N VAL A 699 -33.19 9.71 -13.53
CA VAL A 699 -31.92 10.44 -13.32
C VAL A 699 -31.36 10.98 -14.65
N CYS A 700 -31.50 10.25 -15.75
CA CYS A 700 -31.07 10.70 -17.07
C CYS A 700 -31.86 11.92 -17.58
N ARG A 701 -33.19 11.93 -17.38
CA ARG A 701 -34.02 13.10 -17.68
C ARG A 701 -33.60 14.32 -16.84
N LEU A 702 -33.26 14.13 -15.56
CA LEU A 702 -32.75 15.20 -14.70
C LEU A 702 -31.35 15.67 -15.16
N ALA A 703 -30.48 14.78 -15.65
CA ALA A 703 -29.17 15.13 -16.18
C ALA A 703 -29.29 15.99 -17.45
N ARG A 704 -30.17 15.60 -18.38
CA ARG A 704 -30.54 16.40 -19.56
C ARG A 704 -31.02 17.80 -19.17
N GLU A 705 -31.92 17.92 -18.19
CA GLU A 705 -32.35 19.24 -17.70
C GLU A 705 -31.19 20.09 -17.13
N VAL A 706 -30.24 19.49 -16.41
CA VAL A 706 -29.06 20.21 -15.88
C VAL A 706 -28.13 20.65 -17.01
N LEU A 707 -27.89 19.78 -18.01
CA LEU A 707 -27.10 20.12 -19.19
C LEU A 707 -27.75 21.26 -19.97
N ASP A 708 -29.04 21.18 -20.26
CA ASP A 708 -29.74 22.22 -21.03
C ASP A 708 -29.76 23.57 -20.31
N ILE A 709 -29.93 23.60 -18.98
CA ILE A 709 -29.82 24.83 -18.18
C ILE A 709 -28.40 25.40 -18.21
N THR A 710 -27.38 24.56 -18.11
CA THR A 710 -25.97 25.00 -18.14
C THR A 710 -25.57 25.47 -19.54
N ALA A 711 -26.04 24.79 -20.59
CA ALA A 711 -25.82 25.11 -21.98
C ALA A 711 -26.50 26.42 -22.41
N ALA A 712 -27.68 26.73 -21.87
CA ALA A 712 -28.39 27.99 -22.12
C ALA A 712 -27.58 29.23 -21.69
N GLU A 713 -26.65 29.07 -20.74
CA GLU A 713 -25.78 30.14 -20.29
C GLU A 713 -24.55 30.35 -21.19
N VAL A 714 -24.18 29.41 -22.09
CA VAL A 714 -22.95 29.48 -22.90
C VAL A 714 -22.95 30.68 -23.85
N ARG A 715 -22.07 31.65 -23.58
CA ARG A 715 -21.87 32.87 -24.39
C ARG A 715 -20.45 33.43 -24.18
N PRO A 716 -19.91 34.26 -25.11
CA PRO A 716 -18.68 34.99 -24.87
C PRO A 716 -18.76 35.86 -23.60
N GLY A 717 -17.65 35.96 -22.86
CA GLY A 717 -17.52 36.85 -21.70
C GLY A 717 -17.84 36.27 -20.32
N ILE A 718 -18.35 35.04 -20.23
CA ILE A 718 -18.52 34.30 -18.95
C ILE A 718 -17.28 33.42 -18.66
N THR A 719 -17.10 32.99 -17.42
CA THR A 719 -16.08 31.99 -17.06
C THR A 719 -16.63 30.56 -17.08
N THR A 720 -15.75 29.56 -17.18
CA THR A 720 -16.13 28.15 -16.96
C THR A 720 -16.56 27.88 -15.52
N ASP A 721 -15.95 28.54 -14.52
CA ASP A 721 -16.40 28.44 -13.12
C ASP A 721 -17.80 29.01 -12.86
N TYR A 722 -18.27 29.96 -13.67
CA TYR A 722 -19.67 30.40 -13.64
C TYR A 722 -20.62 29.29 -14.11
N LEU A 723 -20.25 28.54 -15.15
CA LEU A 723 -21.02 27.38 -15.60
C LEU A 723 -21.01 26.26 -14.55
N ASP A 724 -19.94 26.12 -13.76
CA ASP A 724 -19.94 25.23 -12.58
C ASP A 724 -20.94 25.67 -11.52
N GLU A 725 -21.07 26.97 -11.26
CA GLU A 725 -22.09 27.47 -10.33
C GLU A 725 -23.51 27.19 -10.81
N VAL A 726 -23.77 27.34 -12.12
CA VAL A 726 -25.07 27.06 -12.74
C VAL A 726 -25.42 25.58 -12.66
N CYS A 727 -24.50 24.69 -13.07
CA CYS A 727 -24.67 23.24 -12.97
C CYS A 727 -24.91 22.80 -11.51
N HIS A 728 -24.09 23.29 -10.57
CA HIS A 728 -24.19 22.95 -9.15
C HIS A 728 -25.55 23.33 -8.55
N LYS A 729 -26.06 24.53 -8.86
CA LYS A 729 -27.40 24.98 -8.43
C LYS A 729 -28.49 24.13 -9.06
N ALA A 730 -28.43 23.87 -10.37
CA ALA A 730 -29.40 23.06 -11.10
C ALA A 730 -29.47 21.62 -10.56
N CYS A 731 -28.35 21.05 -10.09
CA CYS A 731 -28.30 19.78 -9.36
C CYS A 731 -29.02 19.84 -8.01
N ILE A 732 -28.72 20.87 -7.18
CA ILE A 732 -29.35 21.04 -5.86
C ILE A 732 -30.87 21.18 -5.97
N GLU A 733 -31.36 22.00 -6.91
CA GLU A 733 -32.80 22.19 -7.16
C GLU A 733 -33.52 20.88 -7.51
N ARG A 734 -32.80 19.95 -8.14
CA ARG A 734 -33.29 18.61 -8.52
C ARG A 734 -33.12 17.56 -7.43
N ASN A 735 -32.62 17.94 -6.26
CA ASN A 735 -32.21 17.05 -5.19
C ASN A 735 -31.24 15.97 -5.70
N ALA A 736 -30.28 16.36 -6.52
CA ALA A 736 -29.24 15.52 -7.08
C ALA A 736 -27.85 16.00 -6.62
N TYR A 737 -26.91 15.06 -6.53
CA TYR A 737 -25.51 15.34 -6.26
C TYR A 737 -24.74 15.35 -7.59
N PRO A 738 -23.95 16.37 -7.94
CA PRO A 738 -23.12 16.34 -9.14
C PRO A 738 -22.02 15.27 -8.98
N SER A 739 -22.06 14.20 -9.77
CA SER A 739 -21.21 13.02 -9.56
C SER A 739 -19.71 13.33 -9.59
N PRO A 740 -19.19 14.22 -10.48
CA PRO A 740 -17.78 14.59 -10.49
C PRO A 740 -17.27 15.22 -9.20
N LEU A 741 -18.13 15.84 -8.39
CA LEU A 741 -17.69 16.58 -7.21
C LEU A 741 -16.97 15.66 -6.21
N ASN A 742 -15.71 16.00 -5.91
CA ASN A 742 -14.78 15.20 -5.11
C ASN A 742 -14.47 13.80 -5.69
N TYR A 743 -14.98 13.40 -6.86
CA TYR A 743 -14.67 12.08 -7.46
C TYR A 743 -13.18 11.97 -7.78
N ASN A 744 -12.46 11.06 -7.13
CA ASN A 744 -10.98 11.01 -7.12
C ASN A 744 -10.32 12.38 -6.83
N HIS A 745 -10.96 13.20 -6.00
CA HIS A 745 -10.59 14.58 -5.65
C HIS A 745 -10.77 15.65 -6.75
N PHE A 746 -11.58 15.40 -7.79
CA PHE A 746 -11.96 16.44 -8.75
C PHE A 746 -12.70 17.61 -8.04
N PRO A 747 -12.30 18.88 -8.24
CA PRO A 747 -12.71 19.98 -7.37
C PRO A 747 -14.06 20.63 -7.72
N LYS A 748 -14.71 20.21 -8.81
CA LYS A 748 -15.87 20.89 -9.43
C LYS A 748 -17.03 19.92 -9.72
N SER A 749 -18.14 20.45 -10.17
CA SER A 749 -19.45 19.78 -10.32
C SER A 749 -19.71 19.26 -11.74
N LEU A 750 -19.00 19.81 -12.73
CA LEU A 750 -18.95 19.35 -14.13
C LEU A 750 -17.51 19.45 -14.66
N CYS A 751 -17.25 18.85 -15.82
CA CYS A 751 -16.06 19.18 -16.62
C CYS A 751 -16.43 20.23 -17.69
N THR A 752 -15.47 21.11 -18.00
CA THR A 752 -15.57 22.11 -19.07
C THR A 752 -14.34 22.02 -19.96
N SER A 753 -14.51 21.52 -21.18
CA SER A 753 -13.40 21.19 -22.08
C SER A 753 -13.41 22.07 -23.33
N PRO A 754 -12.74 23.24 -23.31
CA PRO A 754 -12.67 24.16 -24.44
C PRO A 754 -11.59 23.79 -25.48
N ASN A 755 -11.90 23.99 -26.77
CA ASN A 755 -10.98 23.92 -27.90
C ASN A 755 -10.13 22.64 -27.97
N GLU A 756 -8.86 22.70 -27.57
CA GLU A 756 -7.91 21.57 -27.59
C GLU A 756 -7.99 20.66 -26.35
N VAL A 757 -8.80 21.01 -25.35
CA VAL A 757 -9.05 20.16 -24.18
C VAL A 757 -9.95 18.99 -24.59
N VAL A 758 -9.41 17.78 -24.48
CA VAL A 758 -10.00 16.50 -24.89
C VAL A 758 -11.16 16.10 -23.99
N CYS A 759 -10.94 16.17 -22.67
CA CYS A 759 -11.95 15.91 -21.64
C CYS A 759 -11.41 16.37 -20.26
N HIS A 760 -12.27 16.30 -19.24
CA HIS A 760 -11.94 16.55 -17.83
C HIS A 760 -11.31 17.91 -17.51
N GLY A 761 -11.52 18.94 -18.35
CA GLY A 761 -11.05 20.29 -18.04
C GLY A 761 -11.72 20.83 -16.79
N ILE A 762 -10.93 21.29 -15.81
CA ILE A 762 -11.45 21.84 -14.55
C ILE A 762 -12.05 23.23 -14.79
N PRO A 763 -13.32 23.48 -14.40
CA PRO A 763 -13.90 24.83 -14.38
C PRO A 763 -13.10 25.84 -13.54
N ASP A 764 -12.72 26.95 -14.16
CA ASP A 764 -11.78 27.94 -13.63
C ASP A 764 -12.17 29.39 -14.04
N GLN A 765 -11.27 30.36 -13.82
CA GLN A 765 -11.55 31.77 -14.17
C GLN A 765 -11.33 32.09 -15.66
N ARG A 766 -11.17 31.10 -16.55
CA ARG A 766 -11.01 31.33 -17.99
C ARG A 766 -12.29 31.90 -18.59
N ILE A 767 -12.21 33.11 -19.12
CA ILE A 767 -13.28 33.72 -19.90
C ILE A 767 -13.42 33.01 -21.25
N LEU A 768 -14.64 32.62 -21.61
CA LEU A 768 -15.00 32.09 -22.92
C LEU A 768 -14.98 33.18 -23.99
N LEU A 769 -14.39 32.88 -25.15
CA LEU A 769 -14.21 33.81 -26.26
C LEU A 769 -15.07 33.44 -27.47
N ASP A 770 -15.50 34.45 -28.24
CA ASP A 770 -16.17 34.25 -29.53
C ASP A 770 -15.21 33.60 -30.53
N GLY A 771 -15.49 32.33 -30.87
CA GLY A 771 -14.58 31.46 -31.62
C GLY A 771 -14.13 30.20 -30.87
N ASP A 772 -14.44 30.08 -29.57
CA ASP A 772 -14.25 28.84 -28.81
C ASP A 772 -15.31 27.79 -29.19
N ILE A 773 -14.94 26.52 -29.13
CA ILE A 773 -15.89 25.43 -28.87
C ILE A 773 -15.71 24.93 -27.44
N LEU A 774 -16.78 24.48 -26.80
CA LEU A 774 -16.79 24.07 -25.40
C LEU A 774 -17.65 22.83 -25.21
N ASN A 775 -17.04 21.72 -24.79
CA ASN A 775 -17.78 20.59 -24.25
C ASN A 775 -18.16 20.85 -22.78
N LEU A 776 -19.42 20.57 -22.43
CA LEU A 776 -19.96 20.56 -21.07
C LEU A 776 -20.33 19.14 -20.68
N ASP A 777 -19.74 18.65 -19.60
CA ASP A 777 -19.77 17.24 -19.20
C ASP A 777 -20.54 17.05 -17.90
N ILE A 778 -21.78 16.54 -17.99
CA ILE A 778 -22.79 16.63 -16.93
C ILE A 778 -23.20 15.24 -16.44
N SER A 779 -22.67 14.89 -15.27
CA SER A 779 -23.07 13.69 -14.55
C SER A 779 -23.68 13.98 -13.20
N ILE A 780 -24.81 13.34 -12.89
CA ILE A 780 -25.53 13.55 -11.62
C ILE A 780 -25.94 12.21 -10.97
N TYR A 781 -26.01 12.22 -9.64
CA TYR A 781 -26.48 11.14 -8.80
C TYR A 781 -27.83 11.50 -8.17
N HIS A 782 -28.87 10.72 -8.46
CA HIS A 782 -30.20 10.90 -7.90
C HIS A 782 -30.85 9.56 -7.54
N GLY A 783 -31.50 9.48 -6.38
CA GLY A 783 -32.24 8.29 -5.94
C GLY A 783 -31.40 7.03 -5.68
N GLY A 784 -30.10 7.05 -5.97
CA GLY A 784 -29.22 5.88 -5.92
C GLY A 784 -28.61 5.47 -7.26
N TYR A 785 -28.82 6.26 -8.32
CA TYR A 785 -28.32 5.98 -9.66
C TYR A 785 -27.61 7.22 -10.22
N HIS A 786 -26.63 6.99 -11.09
CA HIS A 786 -25.93 7.99 -11.89
C HIS A 786 -26.53 8.09 -13.29
N ALA A 787 -26.36 9.26 -13.91
CA ALA A 787 -26.49 9.45 -15.35
C ALA A 787 -25.35 10.33 -15.82
N ASP A 788 -24.94 10.15 -17.08
CA ASP A 788 -23.95 10.96 -17.78
C ASP A 788 -24.46 11.42 -19.13
N VAL A 789 -24.12 12.66 -19.48
CA VAL A 789 -24.47 13.29 -20.76
C VAL A 789 -23.58 14.49 -21.00
N ASN A 790 -23.04 14.60 -22.21
CA ASN A 790 -22.23 15.73 -22.61
C ASN A 790 -22.43 16.12 -24.08
N GLU A 791 -22.19 17.39 -24.37
CA GLU A 791 -22.32 17.96 -25.71
C GLU A 791 -21.28 19.06 -25.92
N THR A 792 -20.81 19.21 -27.16
CA THR A 792 -19.94 20.33 -27.55
C THR A 792 -20.75 21.49 -28.15
N TYR A 793 -20.59 22.69 -27.60
CA TYR A 793 -21.28 23.92 -27.97
C TYR A 793 -20.35 24.92 -28.67
N TYR A 794 -20.92 25.74 -29.55
CA TYR A 794 -20.24 26.86 -30.20
C TYR A 794 -20.36 28.13 -29.35
N VAL A 795 -19.23 28.73 -28.96
CA VAL A 795 -19.21 30.00 -28.23
C VAL A 795 -19.18 31.16 -29.23
N GLY A 796 -20.31 31.86 -29.34
CA GLY A 796 -20.47 32.99 -30.27
C GLY A 796 -20.63 32.56 -31.73
N ASP A 797 -20.63 33.55 -32.63
CA ASP A 797 -20.90 33.32 -34.05
C ASP A 797 -19.64 32.98 -34.85
N ARG A 798 -18.45 33.37 -34.38
CA ARG A 798 -17.18 32.99 -35.03
C ARG A 798 -16.89 31.50 -34.91
N ALA A 799 -17.35 30.86 -33.83
CA ALA A 799 -17.24 29.40 -33.66
C ALA A 799 -18.12 28.64 -34.67
N LYS A 800 -19.32 29.17 -34.98
CA LYS A 800 -20.24 28.62 -35.99
C LYS A 800 -19.77 28.91 -37.43
N ALA A 801 -19.05 30.00 -37.64
CA ALA A 801 -18.51 30.38 -38.94
C ALA A 801 -17.21 29.65 -39.32
N ASP A 802 -16.52 29.03 -38.37
CA ASP A 802 -15.25 28.34 -38.59
C ASP A 802 -15.44 26.90 -39.12
N PRO A 803 -15.08 26.60 -40.39
CA PRO A 803 -15.33 25.28 -40.99
C PRO A 803 -14.66 24.12 -40.25
N ASP A 804 -13.54 24.37 -39.56
CA ASP A 804 -12.80 23.35 -38.81
C ASP A 804 -13.52 23.01 -37.48
N SER A 805 -13.98 24.03 -36.74
CA SER A 805 -14.82 23.84 -35.54
C SER A 805 -16.12 23.10 -35.86
N VAL A 806 -16.87 23.54 -36.88
CA VAL A 806 -18.13 22.88 -37.24
C VAL A 806 -17.88 21.45 -37.74
N ARG A 807 -16.81 21.21 -38.49
CA ARG A 807 -16.46 19.85 -38.95
C ARG A 807 -16.22 18.89 -37.79
N VAL A 808 -15.42 19.26 -36.78
CA VAL A 808 -15.14 18.33 -35.67
C VAL A 808 -16.36 18.12 -34.78
N VAL A 809 -17.11 19.18 -34.47
CA VAL A 809 -18.31 19.10 -33.62
C VAL A 809 -19.39 18.24 -34.28
N GLU A 810 -19.79 18.54 -35.53
CA GLU A 810 -20.88 17.78 -36.17
C GLU A 810 -20.45 16.36 -36.56
N THR A 811 -19.19 16.13 -36.97
CA THR A 811 -18.72 14.74 -37.20
C THR A 811 -18.79 13.92 -35.91
N THR A 812 -18.55 14.52 -34.75
CA THR A 812 -18.63 13.81 -33.45
C THR A 812 -20.07 13.45 -33.11
N ARG A 813 -21.01 14.39 -33.32
CA ARG A 813 -22.46 14.16 -33.18
C ARG A 813 -22.93 13.04 -34.11
N GLU A 814 -22.62 13.14 -35.40
CA GLU A 814 -22.93 12.13 -36.42
C GLU A 814 -22.33 10.75 -36.04
N CYS A 815 -21.11 10.71 -35.50
CA CYS A 815 -20.48 9.47 -35.02
C CYS A 815 -21.24 8.82 -33.86
N LEU A 816 -21.75 9.62 -32.90
CA LEU A 816 -22.55 9.12 -31.79
C LEU A 816 -23.89 8.57 -32.29
N ASP A 817 -24.61 9.33 -33.11
CA ASP A 817 -25.91 8.93 -33.68
C ASP A 817 -25.80 7.60 -34.45
N MET A 818 -24.81 7.48 -35.33
CA MET A 818 -24.54 6.25 -36.09
C MET A 818 -24.14 5.05 -35.21
N ALA A 819 -23.57 5.28 -34.03
CA ALA A 819 -23.27 4.22 -33.07
C ALA A 819 -24.53 3.76 -32.31
N ILE A 820 -25.38 4.70 -31.91
CA ILE A 820 -26.67 4.46 -31.25
C ILE A 820 -27.60 3.62 -32.15
N GLU A 821 -27.65 3.89 -33.45
CA GLU A 821 -28.45 3.10 -34.43
C GLU A 821 -28.12 1.60 -34.43
N LEU A 822 -26.91 1.21 -34.01
CA LEU A 822 -26.50 -0.20 -33.91
C LEU A 822 -26.95 -0.87 -32.60
N VAL A 823 -27.34 -0.11 -31.58
CA VAL A 823 -27.62 -0.63 -30.24
C VAL A 823 -28.94 -1.38 -30.21
N LYS A 824 -28.84 -2.71 -30.08
CA LYS A 824 -29.95 -3.65 -29.88
C LYS A 824 -29.41 -4.97 -29.31
N PRO A 825 -30.25 -5.83 -28.71
CA PRO A 825 -29.82 -7.13 -28.22
C PRO A 825 -29.00 -7.93 -29.25
N GLY A 826 -27.84 -8.44 -28.80
CA GLY A 826 -26.91 -9.21 -29.64
C GLY A 826 -25.85 -8.39 -30.39
N THR A 827 -25.96 -7.07 -30.51
CA THR A 827 -24.90 -6.23 -31.08
C THR A 827 -23.63 -6.32 -30.23
N LEU A 828 -22.47 -6.56 -30.87
CA LEU A 828 -21.17 -6.65 -30.20
C LEU A 828 -20.69 -5.26 -29.76
N LEU A 829 -20.22 -5.13 -28.52
CA LEU A 829 -19.81 -3.82 -27.97
C LEU A 829 -18.65 -3.16 -28.73
N ARG A 830 -17.83 -3.97 -29.43
CA ARG A 830 -16.73 -3.50 -30.29
C ARG A 830 -17.16 -2.93 -31.64
N ASP A 831 -18.41 -3.15 -32.07
CA ASP A 831 -18.85 -2.75 -33.42
C ASP A 831 -19.22 -1.25 -33.49
N PHE A 832 -19.45 -0.59 -32.34
CA PHE A 832 -19.64 0.86 -32.27
C PHE A 832 -18.40 1.61 -32.76
N GLY A 833 -17.22 1.27 -32.24
CA GLY A 833 -15.96 1.89 -32.67
C GLY A 833 -15.62 1.67 -34.15
N LYS A 834 -16.15 0.61 -34.77
CA LYS A 834 -16.02 0.37 -36.22
C LYS A 834 -16.80 1.39 -37.05
N VAL A 835 -18.01 1.78 -36.63
CA VAL A 835 -18.80 2.79 -37.37
C VAL A 835 -18.27 4.21 -37.09
N ILE A 836 -17.95 4.51 -35.83
CA ILE A 836 -17.36 5.79 -35.40
C ILE A 836 -16.07 6.09 -36.16
N GLU A 837 -15.06 5.21 -36.09
CA GLU A 837 -13.75 5.49 -36.71
C GLU A 837 -13.83 5.53 -38.25
N LYS A 838 -14.76 4.79 -38.87
CA LYS A 838 -15.01 4.88 -40.32
C LYS A 838 -15.56 6.25 -40.70
N HIS A 839 -16.54 6.76 -39.95
CA HIS A 839 -17.16 8.06 -40.24
C HIS A 839 -16.18 9.20 -39.98
N ALA A 840 -15.53 9.22 -38.81
CA ALA A 840 -14.51 10.20 -38.44
C ALA A 840 -13.44 10.38 -39.55
N LYS A 841 -12.88 9.27 -40.04
CA LYS A 841 -11.87 9.28 -41.12
C LYS A 841 -12.42 9.86 -42.43
N SER A 842 -13.68 9.60 -42.77
CA SER A 842 -14.31 10.17 -43.98
C SER A 842 -14.46 11.70 -43.94
N ARG A 843 -14.39 12.28 -42.73
CA ARG A 843 -14.49 13.72 -42.46
C ARG A 843 -13.16 14.33 -42.02
N ASN A 844 -12.03 13.65 -42.30
CA ASN A 844 -10.68 14.08 -41.91
C ASN A 844 -10.52 14.36 -40.40
N CYS A 845 -11.21 13.58 -39.56
CA CYS A 845 -11.08 13.61 -38.11
C CYS A 845 -10.45 12.29 -37.60
N SER A 846 -9.73 12.37 -36.48
CA SER A 846 -9.17 11.21 -35.78
C SER A 846 -9.96 10.93 -34.50
N VAL A 847 -10.09 9.67 -34.09
CA VAL A 847 -10.74 9.29 -32.83
C VAL A 847 -9.69 9.06 -31.74
N HIS A 848 -9.85 9.65 -30.55
CA HIS A 848 -8.99 9.33 -29.41
C HIS A 848 -9.25 7.89 -28.93
N THR A 849 -8.18 7.10 -28.76
CA THR A 849 -8.29 5.66 -28.44
C THR A 849 -8.09 5.35 -26.95
N THR A 850 -7.67 6.36 -26.18
CA THR A 850 -7.52 6.31 -24.72
C THR A 850 -8.86 6.43 -24.01
N TRP A 851 -9.89 6.96 -24.67
CA TRP A 851 -11.22 7.24 -24.12
C TRP A 851 -12.29 6.32 -24.73
N GLY A 852 -13.35 6.03 -23.96
CA GLY A 852 -14.37 5.05 -24.33
C GLY A 852 -15.42 4.90 -23.23
N GLY A 853 -16.67 4.68 -23.65
CA GLY A 853 -17.83 4.61 -22.77
C GLY A 853 -17.75 3.53 -21.69
N HIS A 854 -18.63 3.64 -20.71
CA HIS A 854 -18.69 2.72 -19.57
C HIS A 854 -20.12 2.26 -19.30
N GLY A 855 -20.28 1.19 -18.52
CA GLY A 855 -21.56 0.93 -17.87
C GLY A 855 -21.87 2.08 -16.92
N ILE A 856 -23.15 2.36 -16.70
CA ILE A 856 -23.58 3.39 -15.73
C ILE A 856 -24.90 2.98 -15.08
N ASN A 857 -24.95 2.95 -13.75
CA ASN A 857 -26.17 2.66 -12.99
C ASN A 857 -26.06 3.11 -11.53
N THR A 858 -26.03 2.21 -10.55
CA THR A 858 -25.87 2.54 -9.12
C THR A 858 -24.45 3.00 -8.76
N GLU A 859 -23.50 2.68 -9.63
CA GLU A 859 -22.09 3.09 -9.61
C GLU A 859 -21.84 3.98 -10.84
N PHE A 860 -20.81 4.84 -10.81
CA PHE A 860 -20.56 5.83 -11.87
C PHE A 860 -19.95 5.18 -13.12
N HIS A 861 -18.84 4.43 -12.97
CA HIS A 861 -18.12 3.76 -14.07
C HIS A 861 -18.07 2.21 -13.98
N PRO A 862 -19.18 1.48 -13.77
CA PRO A 862 -19.19 0.02 -13.83
C PRO A 862 -18.89 -0.54 -15.24
N PRO A 863 -18.60 -1.85 -15.37
CA PRO A 863 -18.51 -2.52 -16.68
C PRO A 863 -19.86 -2.49 -17.43
N PRO A 864 -19.86 -2.54 -18.78
CA PRO A 864 -18.72 -2.80 -19.67
C PRO A 864 -17.96 -1.55 -20.10
N TRP A 865 -16.74 -1.72 -20.59
CA TRP A 865 -16.06 -0.66 -21.36
C TRP A 865 -16.47 -0.70 -22.85
N ILE A 866 -16.70 0.47 -23.45
CA ILE A 866 -17.24 0.68 -24.79
C ILE A 866 -16.20 1.42 -25.68
N PRO A 867 -15.57 0.73 -26.64
CA PRO A 867 -14.52 1.33 -27.48
C PRO A 867 -15.10 2.16 -28.64
N HIS A 868 -14.59 3.38 -28.84
CA HIS A 868 -14.94 4.25 -29.98
C HIS A 868 -14.06 4.07 -31.23
N TYR A 869 -13.09 3.16 -31.19
CA TYR A 869 -12.19 2.86 -32.30
C TYR A 869 -12.36 1.42 -32.83
N ALA A 870 -12.03 1.19 -34.11
CA ALA A 870 -12.21 -0.10 -34.76
C ALA A 870 -11.16 -1.13 -34.33
N ASN A 871 -11.39 -2.39 -34.69
CA ASN A 871 -10.50 -3.53 -34.35
C ASN A 871 -10.30 -3.78 -32.85
N SER A 872 -11.12 -3.16 -31.98
CA SER A 872 -11.12 -3.46 -30.55
C SER A 872 -11.49 -4.92 -30.28
N LYS A 873 -10.85 -5.51 -29.27
CA LYS A 873 -11.00 -6.91 -28.86
C LYS A 873 -11.92 -7.09 -27.65
N VAL A 874 -12.68 -6.06 -27.28
CA VAL A 874 -13.64 -6.11 -26.16
C VAL A 874 -14.63 -7.26 -26.34
N PRO A 875 -14.76 -8.16 -25.35
CA PRO A 875 -15.80 -9.17 -25.32
C PRO A 875 -17.12 -8.58 -24.83
N GLY A 876 -18.24 -9.07 -25.34
CA GLY A 876 -19.57 -8.70 -24.87
C GLY A 876 -20.55 -8.40 -26.01
N VAL A 877 -21.83 -8.50 -25.68
CA VAL A 877 -22.96 -8.11 -26.53
C VAL A 877 -23.93 -7.29 -25.70
N CYS A 878 -24.66 -6.40 -26.35
CA CYS A 878 -25.82 -5.71 -25.77
C CYS A 878 -26.88 -6.74 -25.35
N LYS A 879 -27.47 -6.55 -24.17
CA LYS A 879 -28.56 -7.35 -23.62
C LYS A 879 -29.63 -6.43 -23.04
N PRO A 880 -30.92 -6.77 -23.11
CA PRO A 880 -31.99 -5.99 -22.50
C PRO A 880 -31.69 -5.69 -21.02
N GLY A 881 -31.97 -4.47 -20.58
CA GLY A 881 -31.69 -4.00 -19.21
C GLY A 881 -30.24 -3.56 -18.96
N MET A 882 -29.32 -3.67 -19.91
CA MET A 882 -28.00 -3.03 -19.81
C MET A 882 -28.11 -1.51 -19.97
N THR A 883 -27.39 -0.77 -19.12
CA THR A 883 -27.19 0.68 -19.25
C THR A 883 -25.71 1.04 -19.36
N PHE A 884 -25.36 1.85 -20.35
CA PHE A 884 -23.99 2.27 -20.64
C PHE A 884 -23.95 3.58 -21.43
N THR A 885 -22.80 4.24 -21.46
CA THR A 885 -22.52 5.44 -22.25
C THR A 885 -21.88 5.09 -23.61
N ILE A 886 -22.14 5.92 -24.62
CA ILE A 886 -21.32 6.03 -25.82
C ILE A 886 -20.91 7.50 -25.89
N GLU A 887 -19.60 7.76 -25.91
CA GLU A 887 -18.98 9.09 -25.67
C GLU A 887 -17.79 9.38 -26.62
N PRO A 888 -17.94 9.32 -27.95
CA PRO A 888 -16.83 9.48 -28.89
C PRO A 888 -16.14 10.85 -28.75
N ILE A 889 -14.81 10.83 -28.61
CA ILE A 889 -13.96 12.04 -28.66
C ILE A 889 -13.17 12.06 -29.96
N LEU A 890 -13.39 13.07 -30.80
CA LEU A 890 -12.71 13.26 -32.07
C LEU A 890 -11.83 14.51 -32.05
N THR A 891 -10.77 14.51 -32.86
CA THR A 891 -9.85 15.64 -33.04
C THR A 891 -9.55 15.91 -34.52
N LEU A 892 -9.29 17.17 -34.84
CA LEU A 892 -8.72 17.61 -36.13
C LEU A 892 -7.22 17.28 -36.28
N GLY A 893 -6.61 16.80 -35.21
CA GLY A 893 -5.18 16.53 -35.08
C GLY A 893 -4.84 15.05 -35.04
N LYS A 894 -3.72 14.76 -34.40
CA LYS A 894 -3.30 13.40 -34.07
C LYS A 894 -4.11 12.90 -32.86
N PRO A 895 -4.58 11.64 -32.84
CA PRO A 895 -5.29 11.07 -31.70
C PRO A 895 -4.27 10.66 -30.61
N ARG A 896 -3.65 11.67 -30.00
CA ARG A 896 -2.77 11.59 -28.84
C ARG A 896 -2.98 12.84 -28.00
N GLU A 897 -2.82 12.68 -26.70
CA GLU A 897 -3.18 13.71 -25.73
C GLU A 897 -2.19 13.73 -24.56
N ILE A 898 -2.13 14.83 -23.80
CA ILE A 898 -1.24 15.02 -22.66
C ILE A 898 -2.01 15.63 -21.48
N TYR A 899 -1.64 15.25 -20.26
CA TYR A 899 -2.22 15.84 -19.04
C TYR A 899 -1.53 17.15 -18.66
N TRP A 900 -2.32 18.11 -18.20
CA TRP A 900 -1.82 19.25 -17.43
C TRP A 900 -1.39 18.81 -16.01
N PRO A 901 -0.59 19.62 -15.29
CA PRO A 901 -0.18 19.32 -13.92
C PRO A 901 -1.28 19.48 -12.85
N ASP A 902 -2.54 19.62 -13.24
CA ASP A 902 -3.71 19.64 -12.35
C ASP A 902 -4.32 18.24 -12.12
N ASP A 903 -3.67 17.20 -12.65
CA ASP A 903 -4.08 15.80 -12.60
C ASP A 903 -5.44 15.49 -13.25
N TRP A 904 -6.01 16.38 -14.07
CA TRP A 904 -7.31 16.15 -14.71
C TRP A 904 -7.38 16.59 -16.16
N THR A 905 -7.04 17.85 -16.44
CA THR A 905 -7.24 18.46 -17.75
C THR A 905 -6.36 17.77 -18.79
N ASN A 906 -6.98 17.09 -19.75
CA ASN A 906 -6.27 16.38 -20.82
C ASN A 906 -6.43 17.15 -22.14
N VAL A 907 -5.34 17.37 -22.88
CA VAL A 907 -5.30 18.23 -24.09
C VAL A 907 -4.60 17.55 -25.26
N THR A 908 -4.96 17.90 -26.50
CA THR A 908 -4.33 17.30 -27.68
C THR A 908 -2.83 17.64 -27.77
N VAL A 909 -2.00 16.69 -28.23
CA VAL A 909 -0.54 16.88 -28.36
C VAL A 909 -0.12 18.00 -29.32
N ASP A 910 -1.00 18.36 -30.26
CA ASP A 910 -0.74 19.32 -31.33
C ASP A 910 -1.57 20.60 -31.20
N GLY A 911 -2.25 20.80 -30.06
CA GLY A 911 -3.02 22.00 -29.75
C GLY A 911 -4.24 22.22 -30.67
N LYS A 912 -4.64 21.19 -31.43
CA LYS A 912 -5.81 21.25 -32.31
C LYS A 912 -7.10 20.97 -31.56
N ARG A 913 -8.18 21.55 -32.10
CA ARG A 913 -9.53 21.39 -31.58
C ARG A 913 -10.02 19.94 -31.59
N THR A 914 -10.81 19.63 -30.58
CA THR A 914 -11.45 18.34 -30.31
C THR A 914 -12.88 18.58 -29.84
N ALA A 915 -13.73 17.57 -29.98
CA ALA A 915 -15.12 17.60 -29.55
C ALA A 915 -15.53 16.24 -29.01
N GLN A 916 -16.46 16.24 -28.06
CA GLN A 916 -17.09 15.07 -27.45
C GLN A 916 -18.61 15.27 -27.40
N PHE A 917 -19.33 14.18 -27.62
CA PHE A 917 -20.77 14.06 -27.38
C PHE A 917 -21.01 12.73 -26.69
N GLU A 918 -21.96 12.70 -25.75
CA GLU A 918 -22.30 11.51 -25.00
C GLU A 918 -23.80 11.34 -24.81
N HIS A 919 -24.24 10.07 -24.82
CA HIS A 919 -25.51 9.68 -24.25
C HIS A 919 -25.38 8.45 -23.34
N THR A 920 -25.96 8.51 -22.14
CA THR A 920 -26.41 7.32 -21.40
C THR A 920 -27.57 6.63 -22.13
N LEU A 921 -27.44 5.34 -22.38
CA LEU A 921 -28.36 4.48 -23.12
C LEU A 921 -28.93 3.35 -22.27
N LEU A 922 -30.13 2.87 -22.60
CA LEU A 922 -30.72 1.62 -22.09
C LEU A 922 -31.02 0.68 -23.25
N VAL A 923 -30.47 -0.54 -23.22
CA VAL A 923 -30.82 -1.59 -24.19
C VAL A 923 -32.20 -2.15 -23.82
N THR A 924 -33.13 -2.15 -24.78
CA THR A 924 -34.48 -2.70 -24.62
C THR A 924 -34.58 -4.10 -25.23
N GLU A 925 -35.73 -4.76 -25.12
CA GLU A 925 -35.97 -6.09 -25.73
C GLU A 925 -35.83 -6.10 -27.27
N THR A 926 -35.95 -4.94 -27.93
CA THR A 926 -35.97 -4.83 -29.40
C THR A 926 -34.97 -3.84 -29.98
N GLY A 927 -34.32 -3.01 -29.15
CA GLY A 927 -33.46 -1.91 -29.59
C GLY A 927 -32.79 -1.17 -28.44
N VAL A 928 -32.88 0.15 -28.48
CA VAL A 928 -32.30 1.08 -27.50
C VAL A 928 -33.29 2.19 -27.15
N GLU A 929 -33.18 2.69 -25.92
CA GLU A 929 -33.78 3.92 -25.46
C GLU A 929 -32.64 4.89 -25.08
N VAL A 930 -32.62 6.06 -25.72
CA VAL A 930 -31.63 7.11 -25.44
C VAL A 930 -32.11 7.90 -24.23
N LEU A 931 -31.69 7.49 -23.03
CA LEU A 931 -32.25 8.00 -21.77
C LEU A 931 -31.96 9.50 -21.54
N THR A 932 -30.91 10.02 -22.17
CA THR A 932 -30.44 11.42 -22.07
C THR A 932 -30.70 12.21 -23.36
N ALA A 933 -31.64 11.74 -24.18
CA ALA A 933 -32.02 12.37 -25.45
C ALA A 933 -32.35 13.86 -25.28
N ARG A 934 -32.10 14.63 -26.35
CA ARG A 934 -32.42 16.06 -26.43
C ARG A 934 -33.94 16.27 -26.46
N LEU A 935 -34.36 17.39 -25.90
CA LEU A 935 -35.70 17.96 -26.03
C LEU A 935 -35.76 18.86 -27.29
N GLU A 936 -36.96 19.26 -27.69
CA GLU A 936 -37.18 20.15 -28.84
C GLU A 936 -36.53 21.53 -28.64
N ASP A 937 -36.44 21.99 -27.39
CA ASP A 937 -35.89 23.27 -26.95
C ASP A 937 -34.50 23.17 -26.30
N SER A 938 -33.86 21.99 -26.27
CA SER A 938 -32.49 21.85 -25.76
C SER A 938 -31.53 22.79 -26.52
N PRO A 939 -30.70 23.59 -25.85
CA PRO A 939 -29.77 24.51 -26.51
C PRO A 939 -28.78 23.82 -27.48
N GLY A 940 -28.20 24.60 -28.38
CA GLY A 940 -27.30 24.10 -29.42
C GLY A 940 -28.04 23.29 -30.49
N GLY A 941 -27.46 22.15 -30.90
CA GLY A 941 -27.95 21.32 -32.00
C GLY A 941 -27.09 21.42 -33.27
N PRO A 942 -27.39 20.61 -34.30
CA PRO A 942 -26.57 20.52 -35.50
C PRO A 942 -26.71 21.74 -36.40
N ILE A 943 -25.59 22.20 -36.98
CA ILE A 943 -25.56 23.27 -37.99
C ILE A 943 -24.90 22.81 -39.30
N PRO A 944 -25.26 23.39 -40.47
CA PRO A 944 -24.57 23.10 -41.72
C PRO A 944 -23.09 23.50 -41.66
N ILE A 945 -22.19 22.63 -42.13
CA ILE A 945 -20.76 22.97 -42.21
C ILE A 945 -20.55 24.10 -43.24
N PRO A 946 -19.92 25.23 -42.85
CA PRO A 946 -19.67 26.33 -43.76
C PRO A 946 -18.85 25.92 -44.98
N THR A 947 -19.29 26.34 -46.16
CA THR A 947 -18.56 26.14 -47.41
C THR A 947 -17.37 27.10 -47.48
N THR A 948 -16.16 26.56 -47.68
CA THR A 948 -15.00 27.38 -48.03
C THR A 948 -15.14 27.87 -49.48
N ASP A 949 -15.68 29.07 -49.67
CA ASP A 949 -15.60 29.74 -50.96
C ASP A 949 -14.13 30.02 -51.28
N ASN A 950 -13.57 29.19 -52.18
CA ASN A 950 -12.28 29.44 -52.82
C ASN A 950 -12.44 30.63 -53.77
N GLY A 951 -12.44 31.84 -53.20
CA GLY A 951 -12.50 33.08 -53.93
C GLY A 951 -11.29 33.23 -54.84
N ASN A 952 -11.49 33.04 -56.14
CA ASN A 952 -10.60 33.57 -57.17
C ASN A 952 -10.60 35.10 -57.07
N SER A 953 -9.62 35.67 -56.37
CA SER A 953 -9.20 37.06 -56.53
C SER A 953 -7.91 37.09 -57.34
N ALA A 954 -7.92 37.88 -58.42
CA ALA A 954 -6.97 37.86 -59.54
C ALA A 954 -5.49 38.13 -59.20
#